data_AF-A0A427YSJ3-F1
#
_entry.id   AF-A0A427YSJ3-F1
#
_cell.length_a   1.000
_cell.length_b   1.000
_cell.length_c   1.000
_cell.angle_alpha   90.00
_cell.angle_beta   90.00
_cell.angle_gamma   90.00
#
_symmetry.space_group_name_H-M   'P 1'
#
loop_
_entity.id
_entity.type
_entity.pdbx_description
1 polymer ?
#
loop_
_entity_poly.entity_id
_entity_poly.type
_entity_poly.pdbx_seq_one_letter_code
_entity_poly.pdbx_strand_id
1 'polypeptide(L)'
;MTGSFALSRSLSEADIAPIAKAKALENKADNALSFTRHAIIDHFRPHRPSVITGLVGPHPLEPGLQPLSPSLLRAALTLPVPTAVSVSVSVPVEQPNSPKTPTLVQSSDPESPSSPETPAGEIHFAFPSSFVAAEVPPPRINISKAFPKMTSNGVPSGPTLRAKLPHPKNLLFIEPEVTPRSGVTTPTEEDPLAAAGAHLAETPQDITPHAGTPPEHSEHRQVVSKLERLGKLGQEEKELPAVNAEPSEYYGGHQVWSRARTFSDAGVAGAGKRRPMQMEGETISRNRRLSHDEVTPSAPRRFLVDVEETMRIVLEQEDTDKNFQISIYDSGPKLLSLGTASSNQYKTFDIRGTYMLSNLLQELALARDYGRKRIVLDESRLAENPVDRLSRMIKNSFWNALTRRYDAEGLEVACADPKNRSQHNRAIIYVPHGEDEIAEYYDKIAKGKPNLNLSVERLPIQCDDPYFVKSLNDKPGILALAMDRKVDPVTKQVKLEAVPFVVPGARFNEKYGWDSYFMALGLLVDGRFDLAMNIVEHCIFEIRHYNKVLNGNRSYYLGRSQPPFLTDLAVQIFNQHLPAERETLKPWLKRAIKAAIKEYHKYWMVEPSLDPKSGLSRYRPAGLGIPPETEASHFTHILQPYAQKKGISVNEYIDGYNDGTIKEPELDEYFMHDRGVRESGHDTTYRLDRKAADLATVDLNSLLYKYESDIATAIEQVFGDHLELDEEFDLSPWPITPEAFAPGAPREKSTSRSMTSAEWKERAQVRKDAMDRLCWNDGLGMYFDYDTKAERQARYESVTTLWPLWAGSASEEQAIKLVHNALPKLEVAGGLVSGTEESRGIISLDRPNRQWDYPYAWPPHQIMAWVGLERYGLDQHASRLAYRWIYMMTLSFVDFNGIVPEKFDAVELSHMVDAEYGNQGTDFRYVPREGFGWMNAAYQVGLQFLSVGMRRAVAACVPPWVFFNLPAPDFPSARLRRAEREAREAAAAASGHGGTPKAEVHNEPPSLEQAIAALKLDLQK
;
A
#
# COMPACT_ATOMS: atom_id res chain seq x y z
N MET A 1 -56.54 19.02 -32.46
CA MET A 1 -57.64 18.34 -33.19
C MET A 1 -57.41 16.83 -33.05
N THR A 2 -58.47 16.00 -33.04
CA THR A 2 -58.48 14.52 -33.28
C THR A 2 -57.31 13.68 -32.71
N GLY A 3 -57.42 12.81 -31.69
CA GLY A 3 -58.56 11.96 -31.21
C GLY A 3 -58.31 10.49 -31.63
N SER A 4 -58.77 9.41 -30.99
CA SER A 4 -59.47 9.08 -29.71
C SER A 4 -59.23 7.55 -29.43
N PHE A 5 -59.67 6.76 -28.43
CA PHE A 5 -60.76 6.70 -27.42
C PHE A 5 -60.27 5.92 -26.14
N ALA A 6 -60.85 6.04 -24.94
CA ALA A 6 -61.87 5.17 -24.26
C ALA A 6 -61.57 3.64 -24.17
N LEU A 7 -61.89 2.89 -23.11
CA LEU A 7 -62.93 2.96 -22.03
C LEU A 7 -62.31 2.62 -20.63
N SER A 8 -62.74 3.17 -19.47
CA SER A 8 -63.95 2.90 -18.63
C SER A 8 -64.01 1.46 -18.06
N ARG A 9 -64.28 1.13 -16.77
CA ARG A 9 -64.79 1.76 -15.51
C ARG A 9 -64.18 0.98 -14.29
N SER A 10 -64.33 1.27 -12.99
CA SER A 10 -65.47 1.73 -12.15
C SER A 10 -65.04 2.42 -10.83
N LEU A 11 -66.01 2.84 -9.99
CA LEU A 11 -65.85 3.69 -8.78
C LEU A 11 -66.10 2.95 -7.44
N SER A 12 -65.56 3.48 -6.33
CA SER A 12 -66.28 3.57 -5.04
C SER A 12 -65.63 4.55 -4.04
N GLU A 13 -66.33 5.63 -3.70
CA GLU A 13 -66.25 6.43 -2.46
C GLU A 13 -67.08 5.73 -1.35
N ALA A 14 -67.05 6.02 -0.03
CA ALA A 14 -66.11 6.72 0.87
C ALA A 14 -66.55 6.42 2.35
N ASP A 15 -65.91 7.07 3.34
CA ASP A 15 -66.34 7.30 4.74
C ASP A 15 -66.53 6.14 5.75
N ILE A 16 -65.79 6.21 6.88
CA ILE A 16 -66.31 6.44 8.26
C ILE A 16 -65.18 6.21 9.30
N ALA A 17 -65.15 7.06 10.33
CA ALA A 17 -64.31 6.97 11.55
C ALA A 17 -65.17 7.43 12.76
N PRO A 18 -64.69 7.52 14.03
CA PRO A 18 -63.39 7.15 14.61
C PRO A 18 -63.48 6.37 15.95
N ILE A 19 -62.34 6.08 16.59
CA ILE A 19 -62.21 6.00 18.06
C ILE A 19 -60.77 6.35 18.50
N ALA A 20 -60.55 6.81 19.74
CA ALA A 20 -59.23 7.30 20.20
C ALA A 20 -59.04 7.38 21.73
N LYS A 21 -57.78 7.63 22.15
CA LYS A 21 -57.24 7.85 23.53
C LYS A 21 -57.00 6.55 24.34
N ALA A 22 -56.03 6.48 25.27
CA ALA A 22 -55.07 7.49 25.79
C ALA A 22 -53.64 6.88 25.84
N LYS A 23 -52.52 7.61 25.91
CA LYS A 23 -52.15 8.71 26.84
C LYS A 23 -51.39 9.88 26.16
N ALA A 24 -51.28 10.98 26.90
CA ALA A 24 -50.38 12.12 26.67
C ALA A 24 -49.74 12.54 28.02
N LEU A 25 -48.95 13.63 28.03
CA LEU A 25 -47.92 14.03 29.04
C LEU A 25 -46.63 13.19 28.86
N GLU A 26 -45.43 13.74 28.67
CA GLU A 26 -44.90 15.13 28.66
C GLU A 26 -43.90 15.29 27.47
N ASN A 27 -43.38 16.46 27.05
CA ASN A 27 -43.52 17.84 27.56
C ASN A 27 -43.49 18.87 26.40
N LYS A 28 -43.75 20.16 26.69
CA LYS A 28 -43.81 21.24 25.68
C LYS A 28 -43.22 22.55 26.22
N ALA A 29 -42.18 23.08 25.58
CA ALA A 29 -41.67 24.46 25.70
C ALA A 29 -40.58 24.69 24.63
N ASP A 30 -40.42 25.84 23.98
CA ASP A 30 -41.43 26.89 23.71
C ASP A 30 -41.09 27.60 22.39
N ASN A 31 -41.91 28.57 21.93
CA ASN A 31 -41.85 29.08 20.55
C ASN A 31 -41.70 30.62 20.43
N ALA A 32 -41.45 31.10 19.20
CA ALA A 32 -41.21 32.51 18.80
C ALA A 32 -39.79 33.05 19.11
N LEU A 33 -39.21 33.97 18.34
CA LEU A 33 -39.80 34.89 17.33
C LEU A 33 -39.22 34.73 15.91
N SER A 34 -40.00 35.19 14.93
CA SER A 34 -39.55 35.52 13.56
C SER A 34 -40.04 36.93 13.21
N PHE A 35 -39.47 37.58 12.17
CA PHE A 35 -40.19 38.29 11.08
C PHE A 35 -39.28 39.23 10.23
N THR A 36 -39.06 38.88 8.94
CA THR A 36 -38.94 39.82 7.77
C THR A 36 -37.78 40.86 7.69
N ARG A 37 -37.43 41.53 6.57
CA ARG A 37 -37.92 41.54 5.16
C ARG A 37 -36.83 42.01 4.13
N HIS A 38 -36.95 41.51 2.89
CA HIS A 38 -36.70 42.14 1.56
C HIS A 38 -35.58 43.19 1.28
N ALA A 39 -34.74 42.85 0.29
CA ALA A 39 -34.58 43.53 -1.03
C ALA A 39 -33.74 44.83 -1.27
N ILE A 40 -32.76 44.69 -2.18
CA ILE A 40 -32.53 45.48 -3.44
C ILE A 40 -31.97 46.94 -3.39
N ILE A 41 -31.00 47.20 -4.30
CA ILE A 41 -30.51 48.49 -4.86
C ILE A 41 -29.50 49.36 -4.03
N ASP A 42 -28.21 49.22 -4.41
CA ASP A 42 -27.36 50.21 -5.13
C ASP A 42 -26.88 51.57 -4.51
N HIS A 43 -25.76 52.06 -5.09
CA HIS A 43 -25.20 53.42 -5.17
C HIS A 43 -24.22 54.04 -4.12
N PHE A 44 -22.93 54.01 -4.50
CA PHE A 44 -22.01 55.16 -4.72
C PHE A 44 -21.60 56.19 -3.61
N ARG A 45 -20.31 56.09 -3.18
CA ARG A 45 -19.30 57.19 -3.03
C ARG A 45 -19.56 58.33 -1.97
N PRO A 46 -18.69 59.37 -1.81
CA PRO A 46 -17.25 59.36 -1.47
C PRO A 46 -16.80 60.39 -0.38
N HIS A 47 -15.47 60.45 -0.11
CA HIS A 47 -14.65 61.58 0.39
C HIS A 47 -14.28 61.78 1.89
N ARG A 48 -13.08 62.38 2.05
CA ARG A 48 -12.34 62.95 3.22
C ARG A 48 -12.94 64.35 3.61
N PRO A 49 -12.53 65.12 4.69
CA PRO A 49 -11.15 65.23 5.24
C PRO A 49 -10.84 65.76 6.69
N SER A 50 -9.66 65.40 7.23
CA SER A 50 -8.67 66.28 7.96
C SER A 50 -9.07 66.97 9.33
N VAL A 51 -8.20 67.62 10.16
CA VAL A 51 -6.78 68.09 10.05
C VAL A 51 -6.12 68.42 11.45
N ILE A 52 -4.77 68.53 11.51
CA ILE A 52 -3.88 69.21 12.54
C ILE A 52 -3.76 68.56 13.95
N THR A 53 -2.58 68.53 14.63
CA THR A 53 -1.22 69.15 14.45
C THR A 53 -0.15 68.09 14.01
N GLY A 54 1.20 68.14 14.16
CA GLY A 54 2.23 69.02 14.78
C GLY A 54 2.72 68.56 16.17
N LEU A 55 3.99 68.65 16.61
CA LEU A 55 5.29 69.16 16.07
C LEU A 55 6.40 68.06 16.29
N VAL A 56 7.74 68.19 16.47
CA VAL A 56 8.77 69.22 16.76
C VAL A 56 10.11 68.87 16.03
N GLY A 57 11.32 69.15 16.56
CA GLY A 57 12.66 68.86 15.99
C GLY A 57 13.81 69.12 17.00
N PRO A 58 15.12 69.21 16.61
CA PRO A 58 15.65 69.41 15.24
C PRO A 58 16.92 68.57 14.81
N HIS A 59 17.19 68.63 13.49
CA HIS A 59 18.44 68.59 12.67
C HIS A 59 19.86 68.42 13.28
N PRO A 60 20.90 68.03 12.47
CA PRO A 60 21.06 68.15 10.99
C PRO A 60 21.31 66.79 10.27
N LEU A 61 21.88 66.62 9.04
CA LEU A 61 22.59 67.46 8.04
C LEU A 61 22.36 66.93 6.58
N GLU A 62 22.94 67.60 5.57
CA GLU A 62 23.01 67.24 4.12
C GLU A 62 24.31 67.88 3.51
N PRO A 63 24.61 68.04 2.18
CA PRO A 63 23.93 67.70 0.90
C PRO A 63 24.79 66.70 0.04
N GLY A 64 24.63 66.42 -1.27
CA GLY A 64 23.80 66.85 -2.41
C GLY A 64 24.18 65.97 -3.64
N LEU A 65 23.65 66.06 -4.87
CA LEU A 65 22.88 67.08 -5.61
C LEU A 65 21.87 66.42 -6.60
N GLN A 66 20.91 67.20 -7.06
CA GLN A 66 19.82 66.85 -8.01
C GLN A 66 20.04 67.52 -9.41
N PRO A 67 19.05 67.61 -10.34
CA PRO A 67 18.25 66.59 -11.04
C PRO A 67 18.23 66.84 -12.57
N LEU A 68 17.30 66.24 -13.32
CA LEU A 68 16.46 66.97 -14.30
C LEU A 68 15.14 66.21 -14.64
N SER A 69 14.17 66.87 -15.28
CA SER A 69 12.75 66.45 -15.34
C SER A 69 12.06 66.76 -16.70
N PRO A 70 10.76 66.40 -16.96
CA PRO A 70 10.27 66.02 -18.31
C PRO A 70 9.35 67.01 -19.06
N SER A 71 9.16 66.78 -20.37
CA SER A 71 8.08 67.31 -21.25
C SER A 71 8.23 66.75 -22.69
N LEU A 72 7.38 67.06 -23.70
CA LEU A 72 5.94 66.78 -23.91
C LEU A 72 5.53 67.14 -25.37
N LEU A 73 4.66 66.33 -26.00
CA LEU A 73 3.70 66.66 -27.11
C LEU A 73 4.13 67.02 -28.56
N ARG A 74 3.30 66.49 -29.51
CA ARG A 74 2.96 66.97 -30.89
C ARG A 74 3.99 66.77 -32.03
N ALA A 75 3.60 66.52 -33.30
CA ALA A 75 2.29 66.18 -33.92
C ALA A 75 2.43 65.57 -35.35
N ALA A 76 1.35 64.98 -35.89
CA ALA A 76 0.90 64.87 -37.30
C ALA A 76 1.93 64.63 -38.45
N LEU A 77 1.75 63.71 -39.42
CA LEU A 77 0.61 62.84 -39.83
C LEU A 77 1.13 61.42 -40.26
N THR A 78 0.79 60.65 -41.32
CA THR A 78 -0.03 60.75 -42.56
C THR A 78 -0.39 59.34 -43.12
N LEU A 79 -1.01 59.26 -44.31
CA LEU A 79 -1.33 58.08 -45.15
C LEU A 79 -0.72 58.30 -46.58
N PRO A 80 -0.70 57.37 -47.58
CA PRO A 80 -1.61 56.21 -47.78
C PRO A 80 -0.99 54.89 -48.36
N VAL A 81 -1.87 53.99 -48.83
CA VAL A 81 -1.63 52.68 -49.47
C VAL A 81 -1.78 52.76 -51.00
N PRO A 82 -1.04 51.96 -51.79
CA PRO A 82 -1.66 51.02 -52.77
C PRO A 82 -1.00 49.62 -52.72
N THR A 83 -1.65 48.45 -52.78
CA THR A 83 -2.60 47.81 -53.74
C THR A 83 -2.05 47.43 -55.13
N ALA A 84 -1.80 46.12 -55.28
CA ALA A 84 -2.26 45.20 -56.34
C ALA A 84 -1.87 45.39 -57.83
N VAL A 85 -1.56 44.24 -58.47
CA VAL A 85 -1.87 43.92 -59.87
C VAL A 85 -2.21 42.41 -59.93
N SER A 86 -2.88 41.92 -60.99
CA SER A 86 -3.46 40.55 -60.99
C SER A 86 -3.38 39.80 -62.34
N VAL A 87 -3.37 38.47 -62.26
CA VAL A 87 -3.35 37.49 -63.38
C VAL A 87 -4.16 36.25 -62.96
N SER A 88 -4.71 35.49 -63.91
CA SER A 88 -5.40 34.19 -63.68
C SER A 88 -5.44 33.35 -64.98
N VAL A 89 -6.48 32.53 -65.22
CA VAL A 89 -6.77 31.75 -66.46
C VAL A 89 -5.91 30.46 -66.58
N SER A 90 -6.41 29.24 -66.88
CA SER A 90 -7.75 28.71 -67.24
C SER A 90 -7.90 27.19 -66.95
N VAL A 91 -9.13 26.67 -67.05
CA VAL A 91 -9.51 25.23 -67.07
C VAL A 91 -10.05 24.85 -68.47
N PRO A 92 -9.72 23.67 -69.03
CA PRO A 92 -10.70 22.60 -69.36
C PRO A 92 -10.27 21.23 -68.74
N VAL A 93 -11.11 20.26 -68.31
CA VAL A 93 -12.40 19.65 -68.75
C VAL A 93 -12.21 18.29 -69.48
N GLU A 94 -13.10 17.35 -69.13
CA GLU A 94 -13.43 16.05 -69.75
C GLU A 94 -12.65 14.75 -69.42
N GLN A 95 -13.41 13.64 -69.53
CA GLN A 95 -13.07 12.22 -69.28
C GLN A 95 -13.02 11.49 -70.67
N PRO A 96 -13.12 10.13 -70.85
CA PRO A 96 -13.19 9.00 -69.91
C PRO A 96 -12.34 7.76 -70.34
N ASN A 97 -12.73 6.58 -69.81
CA ASN A 97 -12.52 5.22 -70.34
C ASN A 97 -11.30 4.39 -69.88
N SER A 98 -11.60 3.41 -69.02
CA SER A 98 -11.07 2.03 -69.05
C SER A 98 -11.62 1.28 -70.30
N PRO A 99 -11.29 -0.01 -70.63
CA PRO A 99 -10.75 -1.08 -69.77
C PRO A 99 -9.80 -2.12 -70.47
N LYS A 100 -9.58 -3.27 -69.79
CA LYS A 100 -9.20 -4.63 -70.28
C LYS A 100 -7.71 -5.07 -70.33
N THR A 101 -7.44 -5.99 -69.39
CA THR A 101 -6.73 -7.29 -69.43
C THR A 101 -6.80 -8.10 -70.75
N PRO A 102 -6.15 -9.30 -70.89
CA PRO A 102 -5.17 -10.05 -70.02
C PRO A 102 -3.82 -10.30 -70.77
N THR A 103 -2.81 -11.12 -70.40
CA THR A 103 -2.74 -12.58 -70.08
C THR A 103 -1.27 -12.92 -69.70
N LEU A 104 -0.92 -13.46 -68.51
CA LEU A 104 -0.88 -14.87 -68.04
C LEU A 104 0.29 -15.73 -68.61
N VAL A 105 0.76 -16.73 -67.82
CA VAL A 105 1.80 -17.78 -68.09
C VAL A 105 3.25 -17.30 -67.82
N GLN A 106 4.16 -18.01 -67.12
CA GLN A 106 4.15 -18.99 -66.01
C GLN A 106 5.61 -19.46 -65.74
N SER A 107 5.95 -19.86 -64.49
CA SER A 107 7.03 -20.84 -64.10
C SER A 107 8.50 -20.64 -64.57
N SER A 108 9.53 -21.06 -63.83
CA SER A 108 9.64 -21.63 -62.47
C SER A 108 11.11 -21.60 -61.98
N ASP A 109 11.30 -21.68 -60.66
CA ASP A 109 12.52 -22.10 -59.95
C ASP A 109 12.89 -23.59 -60.28
N PRO A 110 14.01 -24.21 -59.79
CA PRO A 110 14.90 -23.78 -58.68
C PRO A 110 16.42 -24.07 -58.87
N GLU A 111 17.13 -24.06 -57.73
CA GLU A 111 18.40 -24.73 -57.38
C GLU A 111 19.67 -23.88 -57.16
N SER A 112 20.13 -23.95 -55.91
CA SER A 112 21.49 -23.64 -55.39
C SER A 112 22.38 -24.92 -55.54
N PRO A 113 23.72 -24.92 -55.34
CA PRO A 113 24.43 -24.23 -54.25
C PRO A 113 25.91 -23.82 -54.52
N SER A 114 26.64 -23.63 -53.42
CA SER A 114 28.10 -23.69 -53.21
C SER A 114 28.95 -22.40 -53.28
N SER A 115 29.70 -22.21 -52.17
CA SER A 115 30.90 -21.38 -52.01
C SER A 115 32.15 -22.27 -52.21
N PRO A 116 33.41 -21.80 -52.07
CA PRO A 116 33.91 -20.43 -51.80
C PRO A 116 35.02 -19.96 -52.77
N GLU A 117 35.55 -18.74 -52.58
CA GLU A 117 37.01 -18.47 -52.50
C GLU A 117 37.33 -16.99 -52.18
N THR A 118 38.51 -16.76 -51.59
CA THR A 118 39.18 -15.44 -51.42
C THR A 118 40.66 -15.63 -51.79
N PRO A 119 41.35 -14.61 -52.36
CA PRO A 119 42.13 -13.71 -51.49
C PRO A 119 42.41 -12.28 -52.00
N ALA A 120 42.73 -11.41 -51.03
CA ALA A 120 43.73 -10.31 -51.01
C ALA A 120 43.92 -9.31 -52.18
N GLY A 121 44.06 -8.02 -51.83
CA GLY A 121 44.59 -6.97 -52.71
C GLY A 121 44.61 -5.57 -52.07
N GLU A 122 45.68 -5.19 -51.38
CA GLU A 122 45.90 -3.83 -50.82
C GLU A 122 46.62 -2.90 -51.82
N ILE A 123 46.22 -1.62 -51.89
CA ILE A 123 47.08 -0.50 -52.36
C ILE A 123 46.78 0.78 -51.54
N HIS A 124 47.82 1.47 -51.08
CA HIS A 124 47.77 2.75 -50.34
C HIS A 124 47.89 3.99 -51.28
N PHE A 125 47.38 5.18 -50.88
CA PHE A 125 48.21 6.28 -50.31
C PHE A 125 47.53 7.68 -50.14
N ALA A 126 47.96 8.39 -49.09
CA ALA A 126 48.17 9.85 -48.94
C ALA A 126 47.02 10.90 -49.07
N PHE A 127 46.55 11.40 -47.90
CA PHE A 127 46.84 12.75 -47.31
C PHE A 127 47.16 13.97 -48.22
N PRO A 128 46.69 15.20 -47.88
CA PRO A 128 47.24 15.96 -46.72
C PRO A 128 46.24 16.75 -45.85
N SER A 129 46.77 17.47 -44.85
CA SER A 129 46.05 18.15 -43.76
C SER A 129 46.45 19.63 -43.59
N SER A 130 45.65 20.41 -42.84
CA SER A 130 46.06 21.30 -41.72
C SER A 130 45.21 22.57 -41.56
N PHE A 131 44.94 22.96 -40.30
CA PHE A 131 45.08 24.33 -39.75
C PHE A 131 44.89 24.29 -38.22
N VAL A 132 45.54 25.19 -37.46
CA VAL A 132 45.63 25.15 -35.98
C VAL A 132 45.68 26.55 -35.35
N ALA A 133 44.91 26.79 -34.28
CA ALA A 133 45.06 27.84 -33.24
C ALA A 133 43.96 27.64 -32.15
N ALA A 134 44.06 28.06 -30.88
CA ALA A 134 45.18 28.33 -29.95
C ALA A 134 44.59 28.40 -28.50
N GLU A 135 45.39 28.21 -27.44
CA GLU A 135 44.90 28.08 -26.04
C GLU A 135 44.85 29.39 -25.22
N VAL A 136 43.85 29.52 -24.32
CA VAL A 136 43.93 30.31 -23.06
C VAL A 136 42.97 29.70 -21.99
N PRO A 137 43.43 29.37 -20.75
CA PRO A 137 42.58 28.86 -19.68
C PRO A 137 42.37 29.82 -18.46
N PRO A 138 41.20 29.83 -17.80
CA PRO A 138 40.95 30.49 -16.51
C PRO A 138 41.38 29.62 -15.29
N PRO A 139 41.41 30.15 -14.05
CA PRO A 139 42.38 29.71 -13.02
C PRO A 139 41.94 28.56 -12.10
N ARG A 140 42.95 27.89 -11.51
CA ARG A 140 42.80 26.92 -10.42
C ARG A 140 42.57 27.62 -9.07
N ILE A 141 41.62 27.12 -8.28
CA ILE A 141 41.63 27.28 -6.82
C ILE A 141 42.25 26.00 -6.22
N ASN A 142 43.06 26.16 -5.18
CA ASN A 142 43.86 25.07 -4.59
C ASN A 142 43.50 24.89 -3.11
N ILE A 143 42.81 23.79 -2.78
CA ILE A 143 42.62 23.34 -1.41
C ILE A 143 43.20 21.92 -1.31
N SER A 144 44.29 21.79 -0.57
CA SER A 144 44.99 20.53 -0.33
C SER A 144 44.76 20.05 1.11
N LYS A 145 45.00 18.74 1.32
CA LYS A 145 45.03 18.01 2.61
C LYS A 145 43.67 17.53 3.16
N ALA A 146 43.32 16.27 2.84
CA ALA A 146 43.29 15.18 3.85
C ALA A 146 42.89 13.83 3.23
N PHE A 147 43.86 13.04 2.75
CA PHE A 147 43.65 11.61 2.42
C PHE A 147 44.94 10.82 2.73
N PRO A 148 44.88 9.73 3.52
CA PRO A 148 45.94 8.73 3.58
C PRO A 148 46.02 7.95 2.27
N LYS A 149 47.22 7.52 1.88
CA LYS A 149 47.41 6.65 0.70
C LYS A 149 47.08 5.20 1.04
N MET A 150 46.36 4.51 0.16
CA MET A 150 46.58 3.08 -0.08
C MET A 150 47.26 2.90 -1.44
N THR A 151 48.14 1.90 -1.55
CA THR A 151 49.05 1.71 -2.67
C THR A 151 48.51 0.74 -3.71
N SER A 152 48.55 1.13 -4.98
CA SER A 152 48.30 0.27 -6.13
C SER A 152 49.32 -0.87 -6.24
N ASN A 153 48.87 -2.07 -6.60
CA ASN A 153 49.73 -3.16 -7.11
C ASN A 153 48.93 -4.12 -8.00
N GLY A 154 49.50 -4.50 -9.15
CA GLY A 154 49.16 -5.70 -9.93
C GLY A 154 47.81 -5.72 -10.68
N VAL A 155 47.85 -5.50 -12.00
CA VAL A 155 46.78 -5.92 -12.92
C VAL A 155 47.30 -7.06 -13.81
N PRO A 156 46.68 -8.24 -13.80
CA PRO A 156 46.76 -9.22 -14.86
C PRO A 156 45.52 -9.14 -15.76
N SER A 157 45.71 -9.00 -17.07
CA SER A 157 44.61 -8.98 -18.05
C SER A 157 44.08 -10.40 -18.33
N GLY A 158 42.79 -10.62 -18.09
CA GLY A 158 42.06 -11.84 -18.44
C GLY A 158 40.58 -11.53 -18.72
N PRO A 159 39.81 -12.48 -19.29
CA PRO A 159 38.39 -12.26 -19.58
C PRO A 159 37.61 -12.00 -18.29
N THR A 160 36.72 -11.01 -18.32
CA THR A 160 35.88 -10.63 -17.18
C THR A 160 34.84 -11.69 -16.86
N LEU A 161 35.22 -12.63 -16.00
CA LEU A 161 34.28 -13.37 -15.17
C LEU A 161 33.40 -12.34 -14.43
N ARG A 162 32.12 -12.24 -14.82
CA ARG A 162 31.11 -11.53 -14.02
C ARG A 162 31.16 -12.12 -12.62
N ALA A 163 31.28 -11.27 -11.60
CA ALA A 163 31.10 -11.71 -10.24
C ALA A 163 29.68 -12.30 -10.11
N LYS A 164 29.52 -13.39 -9.35
CA LYS A 164 28.17 -13.75 -8.91
C LYS A 164 27.72 -12.69 -7.92
N LEU A 165 26.51 -12.16 -8.11
CA LEU A 165 25.89 -11.26 -7.14
C LEU A 165 25.87 -11.95 -5.75
N PRO A 166 26.15 -11.20 -4.67
CA PRO A 166 26.13 -11.76 -3.33
C PRO A 166 24.73 -12.27 -3.01
N HIS A 167 24.64 -13.43 -2.36
CA HIS A 167 23.35 -14.03 -2.03
C HIS A 167 22.64 -13.19 -0.96
N PRO A 168 21.38 -12.77 -1.20
CA PRO A 168 20.53 -12.21 -0.16
C PRO A 168 20.41 -13.15 1.06
N LYS A 169 20.09 -12.56 2.21
CA LYS A 169 20.00 -13.26 3.51
C LYS A 169 18.55 -13.37 4.00
N ASN A 170 17.64 -12.57 3.45
CA ASN A 170 16.24 -12.58 3.80
C ASN A 170 15.42 -13.62 3.00
N LEU A 171 14.33 -14.09 3.61
CA LEU A 171 13.39 -15.10 3.09
C LEU A 171 12.78 -14.79 1.71
N LEU A 172 12.88 -13.54 1.23
CA LEU A 172 12.24 -13.06 0.00
C LEU A 172 13.06 -13.33 -1.28
N PHE A 173 14.28 -13.85 -1.15
CA PHE A 173 15.08 -14.30 -2.28
C PHE A 173 15.68 -15.67 -2.01
N ILE A 174 15.33 -16.62 -2.85
CA ILE A 174 16.06 -17.87 -3.02
C ILE A 174 16.24 -18.02 -4.51
N GLU A 175 17.44 -17.74 -5.01
CA GLU A 175 17.80 -18.13 -6.37
C GLU A 175 18.01 -19.65 -6.45
N PRO A 176 17.71 -20.26 -7.60
CA PRO A 176 17.87 -21.69 -7.82
C PRO A 176 19.31 -22.16 -7.62
N GLU A 177 19.49 -23.30 -6.95
CA GLU A 177 20.82 -23.85 -6.66
C GLU A 177 21.56 -24.21 -7.96
N VAL A 178 22.58 -23.42 -8.31
CA VAL A 178 23.51 -23.77 -9.39
C VAL A 178 24.35 -24.97 -8.93
N THR A 179 24.03 -26.15 -9.46
CA THR A 179 24.73 -27.40 -9.13
C THR A 179 26.25 -27.26 -9.34
N PRO A 180 27.08 -27.51 -8.30
CA PRO A 180 28.53 -27.47 -8.44
C PRO A 180 29.00 -28.54 -9.43
N ARG A 181 29.73 -28.15 -10.47
CA ARG A 181 30.47 -29.12 -11.30
C ARG A 181 31.48 -29.85 -10.42
N SER A 182 31.54 -31.17 -10.55
CA SER A 182 32.39 -32.05 -9.73
C SER A 182 33.88 -31.74 -9.91
N GLY A 183 34.45 -30.97 -8.99
CA GLY A 183 35.89 -30.72 -8.87
C GLY A 183 36.48 -31.50 -7.70
N VAL A 184 37.37 -32.44 -7.97
CA VAL A 184 38.08 -33.22 -6.93
C VAL A 184 39.35 -32.49 -6.53
N THR A 185 39.42 -32.01 -5.29
CA THR A 185 40.66 -31.57 -4.64
C THR A 185 40.66 -32.01 -3.17
N THR A 186 41.78 -32.59 -2.74
CA THR A 186 42.00 -33.12 -1.38
C THR A 186 42.26 -32.02 -0.34
N PRO A 187 41.89 -32.21 0.93
CA PRO A 187 42.24 -31.29 2.01
C PRO A 187 43.64 -31.56 2.58
N THR A 188 44.32 -30.51 3.02
CA THR A 188 45.52 -30.55 3.88
C THR A 188 45.48 -29.36 4.84
N GLU A 189 45.62 -29.64 6.15
CA GLU A 189 46.45 -28.96 7.16
C GLU A 189 46.63 -27.41 7.15
N GLU A 190 46.55 -26.68 8.27
CA GLU A 190 46.14 -26.99 9.66
C GLU A 190 45.99 -25.68 10.50
N ASP A 191 45.96 -25.80 11.84
CA ASP A 191 46.15 -24.74 12.87
C ASP A 191 44.92 -23.83 13.21
N PRO A 192 44.80 -23.27 14.44
CA PRO A 192 44.34 -24.05 15.61
C PRO A 192 43.25 -23.34 16.47
N LEU A 193 43.09 -23.82 17.73
CA LEU A 193 42.37 -23.17 18.87
C LEU A 193 40.84 -23.30 18.94
N ALA A 194 40.32 -24.53 18.91
CA ALA A 194 39.03 -24.86 19.51
C ALA A 194 39.01 -26.29 20.10
N ALA A 195 39.47 -26.49 21.34
CA ALA A 195 39.53 -27.81 21.98
C ALA A 195 39.09 -27.80 23.46
N ALA A 196 37.89 -28.31 23.75
CA ALA A 196 37.50 -28.88 25.05
C ALA A 196 36.14 -29.63 25.02
N GLY A 197 36.13 -30.84 24.44
CA GLY A 197 35.36 -32.02 24.87
C GLY A 197 33.83 -31.97 25.08
N ALA A 198 33.11 -32.72 24.22
CA ALA A 198 32.03 -33.64 24.65
C ALA A 198 31.75 -34.72 23.58
N HIS A 199 32.38 -35.89 23.73
CA HIS A 199 32.06 -37.16 23.02
C HIS A 199 31.68 -38.19 24.11
N LEU A 200 30.83 -39.22 23.90
CA LEU A 200 30.12 -39.69 22.71
C LEU A 200 28.60 -39.86 22.99
N ALA A 201 27.83 -40.10 21.92
CA ALA A 201 26.53 -40.76 21.98
C ALA A 201 26.66 -42.19 21.41
N GLU A 202 25.70 -43.07 21.70
CA GLU A 202 25.49 -44.31 20.93
C GLU A 202 24.00 -44.66 20.85
N THR A 203 23.58 -45.35 19.80
CA THR A 203 22.19 -45.43 19.31
C THR A 203 21.57 -46.85 19.41
N PRO A 204 20.23 -46.99 19.33
CA PRO A 204 19.52 -48.22 19.71
C PRO A 204 19.29 -49.20 18.55
N GLN A 205 18.86 -50.43 18.90
CA GLN A 205 18.15 -51.37 18.01
C GLN A 205 16.98 -52.06 18.75
N ASP A 206 16.02 -52.58 17.97
CA ASP A 206 14.72 -53.10 18.41
C ASP A 206 14.74 -54.44 19.18
N ILE A 207 13.61 -54.77 19.83
CA ILE A 207 12.79 -56.00 19.59
C ILE A 207 11.54 -56.01 20.50
N THR A 208 10.45 -56.63 20.05
CA THR A 208 9.16 -56.84 20.77
C THR A 208 8.73 -58.32 20.63
N PRO A 209 7.61 -58.84 21.22
CA PRO A 209 6.69 -58.33 22.27
C PRO A 209 6.38 -59.39 23.38
N HIS A 210 5.26 -59.19 24.11
CA HIS A 210 4.33 -60.18 24.74
C HIS A 210 4.37 -60.54 26.26
N ALA A 211 3.30 -60.08 26.94
CA ALA A 211 2.29 -60.82 27.73
C ALA A 211 2.66 -61.71 28.95
N GLY A 212 1.90 -61.55 30.06
CA GLY A 212 1.83 -62.53 31.17
C GLY A 212 1.24 -62.01 32.50
N THR A 213 -0.02 -62.35 32.80
CA THR A 213 -0.72 -62.22 34.10
C THR A 213 -0.97 -63.64 34.70
N PRO A 214 -1.55 -63.85 35.92
CA PRO A 214 -1.88 -62.95 37.03
C PRO A 214 -1.29 -63.35 38.44
N PRO A 215 -2.03 -63.81 39.50
CA PRO A 215 -2.13 -63.07 40.77
C PRO A 215 -1.87 -63.89 42.06
N GLU A 216 -2.03 -63.27 43.26
CA GLU A 216 -2.69 -63.92 44.43
C GLU A 216 -3.13 -62.94 45.55
N HIS A 217 -3.91 -63.42 46.54
CA HIS A 217 -4.60 -62.62 47.59
C HIS A 217 -4.56 -63.27 48.99
N SER A 218 -4.46 -62.44 50.05
CA SER A 218 -5.04 -62.64 51.41
C SER A 218 -4.95 -61.31 52.19
N GLU A 219 -5.92 -60.80 52.96
CA GLU A 219 -6.87 -61.35 53.97
C GLU A 219 -6.21 -61.60 55.36
N HIS A 220 -6.68 -61.11 56.53
CA HIS A 220 -7.85 -60.28 56.89
C HIS A 220 -7.57 -59.36 58.11
N ARG A 221 -8.42 -58.32 58.35
CA ARG A 221 -9.25 -58.21 59.59
C ARG A 221 -10.22 -56.99 59.61
N GLN A 222 -11.28 -57.12 60.42
CA GLN A 222 -12.33 -56.12 60.74
C GLN A 222 -11.88 -55.28 61.99
N VAL A 223 -12.47 -54.17 62.49
CA VAL A 223 -13.88 -53.74 62.70
C VAL A 223 -13.97 -52.19 62.89
N VAL A 224 -15.05 -51.54 62.40
CA VAL A 224 -15.83 -50.33 62.88
C VAL A 224 -15.25 -49.47 64.04
N SER A 225 -15.29 -48.11 64.08
CA SER A 225 -15.61 -47.02 63.13
C SER A 225 -15.38 -45.62 63.76
N LYS A 226 -15.23 -44.55 62.96
CA LYS A 226 -15.74 -43.20 63.29
C LYS A 226 -15.97 -42.37 62.01
N LEU A 227 -16.99 -41.50 62.00
CA LEU A 227 -17.29 -40.65 60.83
C LEU A 227 -16.37 -39.42 60.78
N GLU A 228 -15.78 -39.17 59.62
CA GLU A 228 -15.42 -37.82 59.16
C GLU A 228 -16.07 -37.54 57.80
N ARG A 229 -16.35 -36.27 57.51
CA ARG A 229 -17.16 -35.85 56.36
C ARG A 229 -16.28 -35.65 55.12
N LEU A 230 -16.51 -36.40 54.05
CA LEU A 230 -15.91 -36.08 52.75
C LEU A 230 -16.43 -34.73 52.21
N GLY A 231 -15.61 -33.69 52.34
CA GLY A 231 -15.74 -32.47 51.55
C GLY A 231 -15.05 -32.65 50.19
N LYS A 232 -15.76 -32.44 49.08
CA LYS A 232 -15.17 -32.52 47.73
C LYS A 232 -14.25 -31.31 47.46
N LEU A 233 -12.95 -31.51 47.67
CA LEU A 233 -11.87 -30.64 47.16
C LEU A 233 -10.96 -31.50 46.28
N GLY A 234 -10.94 -31.16 44.99
CA GLY A 234 -10.39 -32.01 43.93
C GLY A 234 -10.89 -31.55 42.57
N GLN A 235 -10.40 -30.38 42.15
CA GLN A 235 -10.37 -29.93 40.76
C GLN A 235 -8.99 -29.29 40.57
N GLU A 236 -8.30 -29.66 39.50
CA GLU A 236 -6.99 -29.12 39.17
C GLU A 236 -7.11 -27.63 38.84
N GLU A 237 -6.13 -26.82 39.25
CA GLU A 237 -6.01 -25.47 38.70
C GLU A 237 -5.64 -25.60 37.22
N LYS A 238 -6.55 -25.16 36.34
CA LYS A 238 -6.19 -24.99 34.93
C LYS A 238 -5.12 -23.91 34.84
N GLU A 239 -4.07 -24.24 34.11
CA GLU A 239 -3.00 -23.30 33.77
C GLU A 239 -3.61 -22.02 33.14
N LEU A 240 -3.11 -20.86 33.55
CA LEU A 240 -3.60 -19.58 33.02
C LEU A 240 -3.07 -19.39 31.59
N PRO A 241 -3.87 -18.82 30.67
CA PRO A 241 -3.41 -18.47 29.33
C PRO A 241 -2.13 -17.64 29.38
N ALA A 242 -1.26 -17.82 28.38
CA ALA A 242 -0.02 -17.04 28.29
C ALA A 242 -0.33 -15.54 28.23
N VAL A 243 0.54 -14.69 28.81
CA VAL A 243 0.34 -13.22 28.87
C VAL A 243 0.02 -12.62 27.49
N ASN A 244 0.70 -13.11 26.46
CA ASN A 244 0.57 -12.64 25.07
C ASN A 244 -0.29 -13.59 24.22
N ALA A 245 -1.09 -14.47 24.83
CA ALA A 245 -2.06 -15.31 24.13
C ALA A 245 -3.13 -14.45 23.42
N GLU A 246 -3.78 -15.05 22.42
CA GLU A 246 -4.77 -14.30 21.65
C GLU A 246 -6.01 -13.93 22.47
N PRO A 247 -6.72 -12.85 22.11
CA PRO A 247 -7.93 -12.41 22.83
C PRO A 247 -8.99 -13.52 22.96
N SER A 248 -9.08 -14.42 21.98
CA SER A 248 -9.96 -15.60 22.00
C SER A 248 -9.57 -16.64 23.06
N GLU A 249 -8.29 -16.78 23.40
CA GLU A 249 -7.81 -17.67 24.45
C GLU A 249 -7.87 -16.96 25.82
N TYR A 250 -7.24 -15.79 25.91
CA TYR A 250 -7.11 -15.00 27.14
C TYR A 250 -8.45 -14.47 27.67
N TYR A 251 -9.40 -14.11 26.77
CA TYR A 251 -10.76 -13.67 27.15
C TYR A 251 -11.88 -14.62 26.74
N GLY A 252 -11.67 -15.67 25.95
CA GLY A 252 -12.75 -16.60 25.54
C GLY A 252 -12.87 -17.88 26.38
N GLY A 253 -11.82 -18.32 27.07
CA GLY A 253 -11.81 -19.59 27.83
C GLY A 253 -12.80 -19.66 29.01
N HIS A 254 -12.98 -20.85 29.61
CA HIS A 254 -13.73 -20.95 30.87
C HIS A 254 -13.07 -20.08 31.95
N GLN A 255 -13.88 -19.38 32.74
CA GLN A 255 -13.40 -18.42 33.74
C GLN A 255 -12.64 -19.14 34.86
N VAL A 256 -11.30 -19.05 34.83
CA VAL A 256 -10.41 -19.75 35.77
C VAL A 256 -10.43 -19.02 37.12
N TRP A 257 -11.39 -19.39 37.96
CA TRP A 257 -11.48 -18.95 39.35
C TRP A 257 -10.61 -19.85 40.24
N SER A 258 -9.41 -19.39 40.62
CA SER A 258 -8.71 -19.99 41.75
C SER A 258 -9.55 -19.79 43.02
N ARG A 259 -9.79 -20.87 43.79
CA ARG A 259 -10.86 -20.91 44.80
C ARG A 259 -10.50 -20.14 46.08
N ALA A 260 -10.76 -18.84 46.10
CA ALA A 260 -10.74 -18.00 47.30
C ALA A 260 -12.14 -17.49 47.71
N ARG A 261 -13.05 -18.44 47.98
CA ARG A 261 -14.48 -18.28 48.36
C ARG A 261 -15.43 -17.95 47.21
N THR A 262 -16.70 -18.31 47.42
CA THR A 262 -17.85 -17.62 46.81
C THR A 262 -17.69 -16.12 47.07
N PHE A 263 -18.05 -15.26 46.10
CA PHE A 263 -18.34 -13.87 46.44
C PHE A 263 -19.50 -13.85 47.44
N SER A 264 -19.19 -13.63 48.72
CA SER A 264 -20.13 -12.94 49.59
C SER A 264 -20.55 -11.66 48.90
N ASP A 265 -21.78 -11.18 49.15
CA ASP A 265 -22.13 -9.82 48.77
C ASP A 265 -20.98 -8.89 49.18
N ALA A 266 -20.44 -8.15 48.22
CA ALA A 266 -19.34 -7.21 48.43
C ALA A 266 -19.93 -5.93 49.02
N GLY A 267 -20.65 -6.10 50.13
CA GLY A 267 -21.47 -5.11 50.80
C GLY A 267 -20.67 -3.84 51.00
N VAL A 268 -21.34 -2.70 50.81
CA VAL A 268 -20.78 -1.36 50.59
C VAL A 268 -19.88 -0.89 51.75
N ALA A 269 -18.64 -1.40 51.75
CA ALA A 269 -17.62 -1.29 52.79
C ALA A 269 -16.23 -1.10 52.16
N GLY A 270 -16.18 -0.27 51.11
CA GLY A 270 -15.02 -0.02 50.26
C GLY A 270 -15.45 0.63 48.95
N ALA A 271 -16.56 0.14 48.38
CA ALA A 271 -17.28 0.74 47.25
C ALA A 271 -18.11 1.99 47.64
N GLY A 272 -17.58 2.83 48.55
CA GLY A 272 -17.97 4.23 48.50
C GLY A 272 -17.49 4.79 47.17
N LYS A 273 -18.34 5.54 46.45
CA LYS A 273 -17.91 6.25 45.23
C LYS A 273 -16.67 7.08 45.61
N ARG A 274 -15.48 6.67 45.16
CA ARG A 274 -14.26 7.46 45.31
C ARG A 274 -14.39 8.67 44.40
N ARG A 275 -15.11 9.68 44.90
CA ARG A 275 -14.95 11.05 44.42
C ARG A 275 -13.44 11.32 44.36
N PRO A 276 -12.90 11.84 43.24
CA PRO A 276 -11.50 12.25 43.21
C PRO A 276 -11.23 13.18 44.41
N MET A 277 -10.03 13.13 44.97
CA MET A 277 -9.75 13.75 46.27
C MET A 277 -10.14 15.24 46.25
N GLN A 278 -11.22 15.58 46.94
CA GLN A 278 -11.69 16.97 47.01
C GLN A 278 -11.07 17.66 48.23
N MET A 279 -10.29 18.71 47.96
CA MET A 279 -9.79 19.64 48.96
C MET A 279 -10.38 21.01 48.64
N GLU A 280 -11.08 21.61 49.61
CA GLU A 280 -11.80 22.89 49.50
C GLU A 280 -12.89 22.97 48.39
N GLY A 281 -13.08 21.88 47.64
CA GLY A 281 -14.06 21.73 46.56
C GLY A 281 -13.43 21.26 45.24
N GLU A 282 -12.14 21.52 45.06
CA GLU A 282 -11.40 21.23 43.82
C GLU A 282 -11.00 19.76 43.69
N THR A 283 -10.99 19.28 42.45
CA THR A 283 -10.69 17.91 42.05
C THR A 283 -9.17 17.68 42.02
N ILE A 284 -8.58 17.11 43.08
CA ILE A 284 -7.15 16.75 43.08
C ILE A 284 -6.93 15.55 42.14
N SER A 285 -6.46 15.85 40.93
CA SER A 285 -5.70 14.90 40.12
C SER A 285 -4.31 14.68 40.70
N ARG A 286 -3.75 13.48 40.55
CA ARG A 286 -2.38 13.18 40.96
C ARG A 286 -1.43 13.48 39.81
N ASN A 287 -0.42 14.32 40.04
CA ASN A 287 0.63 14.55 39.05
C ASN A 287 1.48 13.29 38.85
N ARG A 288 1.68 12.91 37.58
CA ARG A 288 2.55 11.79 37.16
C ARG A 288 3.95 11.93 37.75
N ARG A 289 4.43 10.91 38.46
CA ARG A 289 5.82 10.81 38.92
C ARG A 289 6.75 10.38 37.79
N LEU A 290 7.83 11.14 37.59
CA LEU A 290 8.89 10.88 36.60
C LEU A 290 10.09 10.10 37.17
N SER A 291 10.11 9.86 38.49
CA SER A 291 11.09 8.98 39.13
C SER A 291 10.91 7.52 38.71
N HIS A 292 12.01 6.77 38.60
CA HIS A 292 11.94 5.32 38.72
C HIS A 292 11.43 4.97 40.13
N ASP A 293 10.43 4.10 40.21
CA ASP A 293 10.00 3.48 41.46
C ASP A 293 10.73 2.14 41.66
N GLU A 294 10.69 1.58 42.86
CA GLU A 294 11.36 0.31 43.16
C GLU A 294 10.83 -0.85 42.31
N VAL A 295 11.70 -1.40 41.46
CA VAL A 295 11.44 -2.60 40.67
C VAL A 295 11.61 -3.81 41.58
N THR A 296 10.60 -4.14 42.38
CA THR A 296 10.59 -5.34 43.24
C THR A 296 10.41 -6.61 42.39
N PRO A 297 11.45 -7.44 42.16
CA PRO A 297 11.44 -8.43 41.07
C PRO A 297 10.89 -9.80 41.51
N SER A 298 9.82 -9.80 42.31
CA SER A 298 9.34 -11.01 43.01
C SER A 298 8.20 -11.76 42.31
N ALA A 299 7.39 -11.08 41.49
CA ALA A 299 6.27 -11.66 40.74
C ALA A 299 5.78 -10.65 39.68
N PRO A 300 5.22 -11.09 38.54
CA PRO A 300 4.52 -10.19 37.62
C PRO A 300 3.31 -9.55 38.31
N ARG A 301 3.14 -8.22 38.18
CA ARG A 301 1.98 -7.54 38.76
C ARG A 301 0.72 -7.87 37.96
N ARG A 302 -0.36 -8.12 38.68
CA ARG A 302 -1.69 -8.41 38.13
C ARG A 302 -2.72 -7.46 38.71
N PHE A 303 -3.65 -7.02 37.89
CA PHE A 303 -4.76 -6.14 38.26
C PHE A 303 -6.07 -6.91 38.25
N LEU A 304 -6.98 -6.61 39.18
CA LEU A 304 -8.35 -7.09 39.14
C LEU A 304 -9.22 -5.92 38.69
N VAL A 305 -9.76 -5.99 37.47
CA VAL A 305 -10.33 -4.84 36.76
C VAL A 305 -11.82 -5.09 36.49
N ASP A 306 -12.65 -4.07 36.77
CA ASP A 306 -14.08 -4.06 36.42
C ASP A 306 -14.24 -3.29 35.10
N VAL A 307 -14.68 -3.98 34.05
CA VAL A 307 -14.37 -3.60 32.66
C VAL A 307 -15.15 -2.35 32.23
N GLU A 308 -16.45 -2.31 32.52
CA GLU A 308 -17.32 -1.19 32.13
C GLU A 308 -16.97 0.08 32.93
N GLU A 309 -16.76 -0.04 34.24
CA GLU A 309 -16.41 1.10 35.11
C GLU A 309 -15.01 1.65 34.78
N THR A 310 -14.01 0.78 34.59
CA THR A 310 -12.64 1.21 34.29
C THR A 310 -12.56 1.82 32.89
N MET A 311 -13.25 1.26 31.89
CA MET A 311 -13.32 1.88 30.56
C MET A 311 -13.94 3.28 30.63
N ARG A 312 -15.03 3.47 31.40
CA ARG A 312 -15.64 4.80 31.55
C ARG A 312 -14.67 5.79 32.20
N ILE A 313 -14.01 5.42 33.30
CA ILE A 313 -13.03 6.28 33.99
C ILE A 313 -11.84 6.62 33.09
N VAL A 314 -11.33 5.64 32.32
CA VAL A 314 -10.24 5.84 31.36
C VAL A 314 -10.60 6.90 30.31
N LEU A 315 -11.80 6.80 29.72
CA LEU A 315 -12.28 7.77 28.72
C LEU A 315 -12.59 9.13 29.37
N GLU A 316 -13.28 9.16 30.52
CA GLU A 316 -13.61 10.39 31.27
C GLU A 316 -12.36 11.18 31.72
N GLN A 317 -11.19 10.55 31.78
CA GLN A 317 -9.94 11.15 32.26
C GLN A 317 -8.89 11.39 31.17
N GLU A 318 -8.78 10.51 30.16
CA GLU A 318 -7.66 10.51 29.20
C GLU A 318 -8.07 10.69 27.72
N ASP A 319 -9.36 10.55 27.38
CA ASP A 319 -9.93 10.88 26.05
C ASP A 319 -10.53 12.28 26.11
N THR A 320 -9.83 13.25 25.54
CA THR A 320 -10.13 14.69 25.69
C THR A 320 -10.75 15.32 24.45
N ASP A 321 -10.53 14.76 23.26
CA ASP A 321 -11.22 15.19 22.02
C ASP A 321 -12.51 14.38 21.73
N LYS A 322 -12.71 13.26 22.44
CA LYS A 322 -13.87 12.34 22.39
C LYS A 322 -13.90 11.45 21.17
N ASN A 323 -12.73 11.09 20.64
CA ASN A 323 -12.57 10.16 19.51
C ASN A 323 -12.66 8.66 19.91
N PHE A 324 -12.74 8.32 21.20
CA PHE A 324 -12.70 6.94 21.75
C PHE A 324 -11.35 6.21 21.58
N GLN A 325 -10.25 6.96 21.56
CA GLN A 325 -8.85 6.52 21.55
C GLN A 325 -8.07 7.29 22.63
N ILE A 326 -6.80 6.94 22.86
CA ILE A 326 -5.89 7.66 23.76
C ILE A 326 -4.59 7.96 23.02
N SER A 327 -4.35 9.24 22.77
CA SER A 327 -3.24 9.73 21.94
C SER A 327 -2.25 10.62 22.70
N ILE A 328 -1.19 11.05 22.01
CA ILE A 328 -0.31 12.15 22.45
C ILE A 328 -0.93 13.54 22.29
N TYR A 329 -2.01 13.70 21.51
CA TYR A 329 -2.75 14.96 21.42
C TYR A 329 -3.68 15.16 22.62
N ASP A 330 -4.08 14.07 23.28
CA ASP A 330 -4.95 14.15 24.45
C ASP A 330 -4.26 14.78 25.66
N SER A 331 -4.94 15.72 26.30
CA SER A 331 -4.41 16.53 27.40
C SER A 331 -4.66 15.93 28.80
N GLY A 332 -5.05 14.65 28.88
CA GLY A 332 -5.24 13.92 30.15
C GLY A 332 -3.95 13.76 30.97
N PRO A 333 -4.05 13.43 32.28
CA PRO A 333 -2.91 13.38 33.20
C PRO A 333 -1.92 12.22 32.95
N LYS A 334 -2.23 11.30 32.02
CA LYS A 334 -1.45 10.12 31.66
C LYS A 334 -1.10 9.25 32.87
N LEU A 335 -2.05 9.06 33.78
CA LEU A 335 -1.88 8.37 35.07
C LEU A 335 -3.17 7.72 35.58
N LEU A 336 -3.22 6.39 35.71
CA LEU A 336 -4.37 5.67 36.29
C LEU A 336 -3.95 4.64 37.34
N SER A 337 -4.51 4.74 38.55
CA SER A 337 -4.29 3.79 39.65
C SER A 337 -5.21 2.55 39.54
N LEU A 338 -4.68 1.39 39.17
CA LEU A 338 -5.42 0.11 39.14
C LEU A 338 -5.23 -0.72 40.42
N GLY A 339 -6.29 -1.41 40.87
CA GLY A 339 -6.26 -2.29 42.03
C GLY A 339 -5.59 -3.65 41.76
N THR A 340 -4.62 -4.06 42.60
CA THR A 340 -3.87 -5.30 42.35
C THR A 340 -4.68 -6.55 42.74
N ALA A 341 -4.57 -7.61 41.94
CA ALA A 341 -5.24 -8.88 42.18
C ALA A 341 -4.71 -9.56 43.46
N SER A 342 -3.40 -9.50 43.70
CA SER A 342 -2.75 -10.04 44.92
C SER A 342 -3.18 -9.36 46.22
N SER A 343 -3.82 -8.19 46.14
CA SER A 343 -4.41 -7.49 47.28
C SER A 343 -5.94 -7.44 47.23
N ASN A 344 -6.58 -8.13 46.28
CA ASN A 344 -8.02 -8.03 46.01
C ASN A 344 -8.50 -6.55 45.98
N GLN A 345 -7.80 -5.72 45.19
CA GLN A 345 -8.00 -4.27 45.03
C GLN A 345 -7.68 -3.38 46.26
N TYR A 346 -7.29 -3.91 47.43
CA TYR A 346 -6.96 -3.07 48.60
C TYR A 346 -5.70 -2.21 48.41
N LYS A 347 -4.74 -2.65 47.59
CA LYS A 347 -3.58 -1.86 47.13
C LYS A 347 -3.77 -1.50 45.65
N THR A 348 -3.36 -0.29 45.28
CA THR A 348 -3.32 0.17 43.89
C THR A 348 -1.89 0.34 43.39
N PHE A 349 -1.69 0.29 42.08
CA PHE A 349 -0.45 0.66 41.40
C PHE A 349 -0.77 1.52 40.17
N ASP A 350 0.17 2.38 39.79
CA ASP A 350 -0.08 3.46 38.84
C ASP A 350 0.42 3.12 37.43
N ILE A 351 -0.52 2.91 36.50
CA ILE A 351 -0.29 2.84 35.06
C ILE A 351 0.04 4.24 34.54
N ARG A 352 1.08 4.38 33.70
CA ARG A 352 1.65 5.68 33.32
C ARG A 352 1.92 5.80 31.83
N GLY A 353 1.66 6.99 31.29
CA GLY A 353 1.96 7.34 29.90
C GLY A 353 0.90 6.85 28.90
N THR A 354 0.82 7.55 27.76
CA THR A 354 -0.16 7.30 26.69
C THR A 354 -0.23 5.83 26.30
N TYR A 355 0.90 5.21 25.94
CA TYR A 355 0.96 3.86 25.40
C TYR A 355 0.33 2.79 26.30
N MET A 356 0.68 2.75 27.61
CA MET A 356 0.10 1.76 28.54
C MET A 356 -1.38 2.00 28.82
N LEU A 357 -1.86 3.25 28.71
CA LEU A 357 -3.27 3.62 28.91
C LEU A 357 -4.11 3.33 27.65
N SER A 358 -3.55 3.57 26.45
CA SER A 358 -4.05 3.06 25.17
C SER A 358 -4.19 1.55 25.21
N ASN A 359 -3.13 0.82 25.59
CA ASN A 359 -3.18 -0.64 25.71
C ASN A 359 -4.23 -1.08 26.73
N LEU A 360 -4.42 -0.35 27.84
CA LEU A 360 -5.49 -0.63 28.80
C LEU A 360 -6.88 -0.45 28.18
N LEU A 361 -7.13 0.64 27.44
CA LEU A 361 -8.39 0.86 26.72
C LEU A 361 -8.64 -0.24 25.67
N GLN A 362 -7.59 -0.66 24.97
CA GLN A 362 -7.64 -1.75 23.99
C GLN A 362 -8.03 -3.09 24.63
N GLU A 363 -7.30 -3.53 25.65
CA GLU A 363 -7.56 -4.80 26.34
C GLU A 363 -8.93 -4.79 27.06
N LEU A 364 -9.39 -3.64 27.57
CA LEU A 364 -10.74 -3.46 28.11
C LEU A 364 -11.83 -3.63 27.04
N ALA A 365 -11.63 -3.10 25.83
CA ALA A 365 -12.58 -3.28 24.74
C ALA A 365 -12.62 -4.73 24.23
N LEU A 366 -11.46 -5.37 24.09
CA LEU A 366 -11.39 -6.81 23.76
C LEU A 366 -12.13 -7.64 24.83
N ALA A 367 -11.87 -7.40 26.12
CA ALA A 367 -12.55 -8.08 27.21
C ALA A 367 -14.08 -7.88 27.17
N ARG A 368 -14.55 -6.65 26.91
CA ARG A 368 -15.97 -6.31 26.77
C ARG A 368 -16.63 -7.04 25.60
N ASP A 369 -15.94 -7.13 24.45
CA ASP A 369 -16.46 -7.81 23.26
C ASP A 369 -16.61 -9.33 23.50
N TYR A 370 -15.73 -9.94 24.31
CA TYR A 370 -15.88 -11.31 24.84
C TYR A 370 -16.83 -11.41 26.07
N GLY A 371 -17.66 -10.40 26.31
CA GLY A 371 -18.68 -10.38 27.36
C GLY A 371 -18.16 -10.33 28.80
N ARG A 372 -16.88 -9.99 29.02
CA ARG A 372 -16.27 -9.96 30.36
C ARG A 372 -16.61 -8.65 31.08
N LYS A 373 -17.30 -8.78 32.21
CA LYS A 373 -17.52 -7.67 33.16
C LYS A 373 -16.34 -7.49 34.13
N ARG A 374 -15.59 -8.54 34.42
CA ARG A 374 -14.37 -8.51 35.24
C ARG A 374 -13.28 -9.38 34.65
N ILE A 375 -12.04 -8.88 34.71
CA ILE A 375 -10.84 -9.58 34.23
C ILE A 375 -9.72 -9.51 35.28
N VAL A 376 -8.82 -10.49 35.24
CA VAL A 376 -7.47 -10.35 35.77
C VAL A 376 -6.58 -9.98 34.59
N LEU A 377 -5.72 -8.99 34.76
CA LEU A 377 -4.87 -8.44 33.69
C LEU A 377 -3.43 -8.29 34.15
N ASP A 378 -2.48 -8.87 33.43
CA ASP A 378 -1.04 -8.80 33.71
C ASP A 378 -0.43 -7.46 33.24
N GLU A 379 0.42 -6.83 34.07
CA GLU A 379 1.12 -5.58 33.74
C GLU A 379 1.98 -5.71 32.47
N SER A 380 2.56 -6.88 32.24
CA SER A 380 3.38 -7.20 31.06
C SER A 380 2.59 -7.22 29.73
N ARG A 381 1.25 -7.36 29.76
CA ARG A 381 0.39 -7.24 28.58
C ARG A 381 0.11 -5.76 28.21
N LEU A 382 0.23 -4.86 29.19
CA LEU A 382 0.11 -3.40 28.99
C LEU A 382 1.46 -2.76 28.63
N ALA A 383 2.55 -3.26 29.24
CA ALA A 383 3.93 -2.85 29.00
C ALA A 383 4.63 -3.68 27.88
N GLU A 384 3.86 -4.35 27.02
CA GLU A 384 4.38 -5.14 25.91
C GLU A 384 5.20 -4.26 24.94
N ASN A 385 6.37 -4.73 24.50
CA ASN A 385 7.20 -4.04 23.51
C ASN A 385 6.35 -3.70 22.26
N PRO A 386 6.28 -2.43 21.80
CA PRO A 386 5.43 -2.05 20.68
C PRO A 386 5.78 -2.78 19.38
N VAL A 387 7.06 -3.15 19.17
CA VAL A 387 7.48 -3.92 17.99
C VAL A 387 6.92 -5.34 18.03
N ASP A 388 7.03 -6.00 19.19
CA ASP A 388 6.53 -7.36 19.37
C ASP A 388 4.99 -7.38 19.39
N ARG A 389 4.35 -6.37 20.01
CA ARG A 389 2.89 -6.19 20.04
C ARG A 389 2.30 -6.01 18.66
N LEU A 390 2.84 -5.10 17.84
CA LEU A 390 2.35 -4.87 16.48
C LEU A 390 2.60 -6.09 15.58
N SER A 391 3.79 -6.70 15.63
CA SER A 391 4.09 -7.92 14.88
C SER A 391 3.15 -9.09 15.26
N ARG A 392 2.83 -9.26 16.55
CA ARG A 392 1.87 -10.25 17.04
C ARG A 392 0.43 -9.95 16.61
N MET A 393 0.01 -8.68 16.71
CA MET A 393 -1.33 -8.24 16.27
C MET A 393 -1.52 -8.46 14.77
N ILE A 394 -0.50 -8.17 13.95
CA ILE A 394 -0.50 -8.46 12.51
C ILE A 394 -0.70 -9.97 12.27
N LYS A 395 0.21 -10.79 12.82
CA LYS A 395 0.28 -12.23 12.61
C LYS A 395 -1.01 -12.96 12.95
N ASN A 396 -1.55 -12.69 14.14
CA ASN A 396 -2.58 -13.52 14.74
C ASN A 396 -4.00 -12.93 14.62
N SER A 397 -4.12 -11.60 14.62
CA SER A 397 -5.42 -10.91 14.59
C SER A 397 -5.69 -10.28 13.22
N PHE A 398 -4.80 -9.46 12.67
CA PHE A 398 -5.10 -8.66 11.49
C PHE A 398 -5.23 -9.48 10.21
N TRP A 399 -4.34 -10.46 9.94
CA TRP A 399 -4.50 -11.31 8.76
C TRP A 399 -5.82 -12.08 8.76
N ASN A 400 -6.28 -12.52 9.92
CA ASN A 400 -7.55 -13.20 10.07
C ASN A 400 -8.73 -12.21 9.91
N ALA A 401 -8.60 -10.98 10.41
CA ALA A 401 -9.58 -9.91 10.22
C ALA A 401 -9.65 -9.37 8.79
N LEU A 402 -8.56 -9.44 8.01
CA LEU A 402 -8.51 -9.12 6.57
C LEU A 402 -8.85 -10.31 5.66
N THR A 403 -9.04 -11.52 6.21
CA THR A 403 -9.42 -12.69 5.40
C THR A 403 -10.89 -12.59 4.95
N ARG A 404 -11.16 -12.87 3.68
CA ARG A 404 -12.50 -12.96 3.08
C ARG A 404 -12.65 -14.28 2.32
N ARG A 405 -13.90 -14.65 2.02
CA ARG A 405 -14.29 -15.85 1.27
C ARG A 405 -15.70 -15.64 0.72
N TYR A 406 -16.00 -16.03 -0.51
CA TYR A 406 -17.35 -15.87 -1.08
C TYR A 406 -18.26 -17.05 -0.77
N ASP A 407 -18.47 -17.29 0.52
CA ASP A 407 -19.56 -18.13 1.01
C ASP A 407 -20.81 -17.29 1.34
N ALA A 408 -21.80 -17.90 1.98
CA ALA A 408 -23.06 -17.26 2.31
C ALA A 408 -22.95 -16.10 3.33
N GLU A 409 -21.84 -15.96 4.06
CA GLU A 409 -21.62 -14.87 5.01
C GLU A 409 -20.72 -13.78 4.39
N GLY A 410 -19.63 -14.17 3.74
CA GLY A 410 -18.77 -13.20 3.07
C GLY A 410 -19.43 -12.47 1.89
N LEU A 411 -20.44 -13.07 1.23
CA LEU A 411 -21.24 -12.38 0.21
C LEU A 411 -22.16 -11.29 0.79
N GLU A 412 -22.61 -11.37 2.04
CA GLU A 412 -23.39 -10.29 2.67
C GLU A 412 -22.53 -9.01 2.81
N VAL A 413 -21.22 -9.19 3.06
CA VAL A 413 -20.24 -8.11 3.15
C VAL A 413 -19.75 -7.65 1.77
N ALA A 414 -19.45 -8.58 0.85
CA ALA A 414 -18.88 -8.26 -0.46
C ALA A 414 -19.90 -7.66 -1.45
N CYS A 415 -21.18 -8.02 -1.35
CA CYS A 415 -22.24 -7.43 -2.16
C CYS A 415 -22.71 -6.06 -1.63
N ALA A 416 -22.37 -5.69 -0.40
CA ALA A 416 -22.57 -4.34 0.14
C ALA A 416 -21.50 -3.38 -0.42
N ASP A 417 -21.66 -2.97 -1.67
CA ASP A 417 -20.71 -2.12 -2.38
C ASP A 417 -21.02 -0.61 -2.15
N PRO A 418 -20.20 0.14 -1.38
CA PRO A 418 -20.39 1.57 -1.18
C PRO A 418 -20.07 2.41 -2.43
N LYS A 419 -19.49 1.81 -3.47
CA LYS A 419 -19.14 2.45 -4.76
C LYS A 419 -20.30 2.36 -5.76
N ASN A 420 -21.30 1.51 -5.50
CA ASN A 420 -22.49 1.35 -6.35
C ASN A 420 -23.41 2.59 -6.25
N ARG A 421 -23.78 3.15 -7.41
CA ARG A 421 -24.70 4.30 -7.53
C ARG A 421 -26.05 3.94 -8.17
N SER A 422 -26.28 2.69 -8.57
CA SER A 422 -27.49 2.31 -9.32
C SER A 422 -28.73 2.38 -8.43
N GLN A 423 -29.89 2.69 -9.04
CA GLN A 423 -31.18 2.70 -8.32
C GLN A 423 -31.64 1.29 -7.88
N HIS A 424 -30.96 0.25 -8.36
CA HIS A 424 -31.24 -1.14 -8.08
C HIS A 424 -30.11 -1.75 -7.26
N ASN A 425 -30.12 -1.49 -5.96
CA ASN A 425 -29.14 -2.01 -5.00
C ASN A 425 -29.36 -3.51 -4.70
N ARG A 426 -29.44 -4.33 -5.74
CA ARG A 426 -29.56 -5.78 -5.69
C ARG A 426 -28.16 -6.39 -5.70
N ALA A 427 -27.89 -7.33 -4.79
CA ALA A 427 -26.65 -8.10 -4.82
C ALA A 427 -26.55 -8.89 -6.13
N ILE A 428 -25.45 -8.73 -6.87
CA ILE A 428 -25.17 -9.48 -8.11
C ILE A 428 -23.81 -10.15 -7.97
N ILE A 429 -23.76 -11.45 -8.28
CA ILE A 429 -22.52 -12.17 -8.57
C ILE A 429 -22.49 -12.63 -10.03
N TYR A 430 -21.39 -12.30 -10.71
CA TYR A 430 -21.12 -12.68 -12.09
C TYR A 430 -20.22 -13.91 -12.12
N VAL A 431 -20.65 -14.95 -12.84
CA VAL A 431 -19.93 -16.23 -12.97
C VAL A 431 -19.42 -16.40 -14.41
N PRO A 432 -18.17 -16.86 -14.63
CA PRO A 432 -17.65 -17.15 -15.97
C PRO A 432 -18.51 -18.11 -16.79
N HIS A 433 -18.44 -17.97 -18.11
CA HIS A 433 -18.95 -18.99 -19.03
C HIS A 433 -18.25 -20.34 -18.79
N GLY A 434 -19.03 -21.43 -18.77
CA GLY A 434 -18.54 -22.80 -18.57
C GLY A 434 -18.42 -23.26 -17.12
N GLU A 435 -18.43 -22.36 -16.13
CA GLU A 435 -18.32 -22.71 -14.71
C GLU A 435 -19.70 -22.96 -14.07
N ASP A 436 -20.41 -23.97 -14.60
CA ASP A 436 -21.79 -24.31 -14.20
C ASP A 436 -21.92 -24.72 -12.72
N GLU A 437 -20.97 -25.48 -12.19
CA GLU A 437 -20.98 -25.89 -10.78
C GLU A 437 -20.85 -24.70 -9.82
N ILE A 438 -20.09 -23.67 -10.22
CA ILE A 438 -19.91 -22.43 -9.45
C ILE A 438 -21.20 -21.59 -9.50
N ALA A 439 -21.87 -21.51 -10.65
CA ALA A 439 -23.19 -20.88 -10.75
C ALA A 439 -24.21 -21.60 -9.85
N GLU A 440 -24.26 -22.94 -9.89
CA GLU A 440 -25.10 -23.75 -9.01
C GLU A 440 -24.82 -23.52 -7.51
N TYR A 441 -23.56 -23.32 -7.11
CA TYR A 441 -23.18 -23.03 -5.73
C TYR A 441 -23.79 -21.71 -5.25
N TYR A 442 -23.64 -20.63 -6.03
CA TYR A 442 -24.25 -19.35 -5.68
C TYR A 442 -25.78 -19.37 -5.76
N ASP A 443 -26.35 -20.18 -6.66
CA ASP A 443 -27.80 -20.40 -6.76
C ASP A 443 -28.36 -21.06 -5.48
N LYS A 444 -27.59 -21.98 -4.87
CA LYS A 444 -27.92 -22.62 -3.59
C LYS A 444 -27.82 -21.61 -2.43
N ILE A 445 -26.88 -20.68 -2.47
CA ILE A 445 -26.79 -19.56 -1.50
C ILE A 445 -27.98 -18.60 -1.67
N ALA A 446 -28.31 -18.16 -2.88
CA ALA A 446 -29.44 -17.27 -3.16
C ALA A 446 -30.77 -17.84 -2.65
N LYS A 447 -30.99 -19.15 -2.84
CA LYS A 447 -32.18 -19.87 -2.33
C LYS A 447 -32.14 -20.07 -0.81
N GLY A 448 -30.94 -20.25 -0.22
CA GLY A 448 -30.74 -20.43 1.22
C GLY A 448 -30.83 -19.14 2.05
N LYS A 449 -30.46 -17.99 1.47
CA LYS A 449 -30.56 -16.65 2.08
C LYS A 449 -31.35 -15.66 1.20
N PRO A 450 -32.70 -15.77 1.12
CA PRO A 450 -33.52 -14.86 0.31
C PRO A 450 -33.33 -13.36 0.66
N ASN A 451 -32.99 -13.06 1.93
CA ASN A 451 -32.74 -11.69 2.41
C ASN A 451 -31.56 -11.00 1.70
N LEU A 452 -30.60 -11.76 1.14
CA LEU A 452 -29.48 -11.20 0.37
C LEU A 452 -29.92 -10.69 -1.02
N ASN A 453 -31.09 -11.12 -1.51
CA ASN A 453 -31.64 -10.76 -2.83
C ASN A 453 -30.66 -11.04 -4.01
N LEU A 454 -29.77 -12.02 -3.85
CA LEU A 454 -28.70 -12.31 -4.80
C LEU A 454 -29.24 -12.63 -6.22
N SER A 455 -28.61 -12.08 -7.25
CA SER A 455 -28.68 -12.57 -8.62
C SER A 455 -27.39 -13.28 -8.98
N VAL A 456 -27.51 -14.42 -9.66
CA VAL A 456 -26.39 -15.16 -10.23
C VAL A 456 -26.46 -14.97 -11.74
N GLU A 457 -25.59 -14.12 -12.27
CA GLU A 457 -25.56 -13.74 -13.69
C GLU A 457 -24.38 -14.43 -14.38
N ARG A 458 -24.56 -14.85 -15.62
CA ARG A 458 -23.51 -15.54 -16.41
C ARG A 458 -22.86 -14.57 -17.37
N LEU A 459 -21.53 -14.53 -17.35
CA LEU A 459 -20.72 -13.75 -18.28
C LEU A 459 -20.66 -14.44 -19.66
N PRO A 460 -20.51 -13.68 -20.76
CA PRO A 460 -20.16 -14.24 -22.07
C PRO A 460 -18.70 -14.75 -22.08
N ILE A 461 -18.33 -15.48 -23.14
CA ILE A 461 -16.96 -15.98 -23.34
C ILE A 461 -15.95 -14.82 -23.38
N GLN A 462 -16.25 -13.77 -24.16
CA GLN A 462 -15.45 -12.55 -24.21
C GLN A 462 -16.03 -11.52 -23.23
N CYS A 463 -15.76 -11.73 -21.94
CA CYS A 463 -16.30 -10.91 -20.85
C CYS A 463 -15.58 -9.56 -20.66
N ASP A 464 -14.41 -9.37 -21.27
CA ASP A 464 -13.61 -8.15 -21.20
C ASP A 464 -13.72 -7.25 -22.44
N ASP A 465 -14.73 -7.49 -23.30
CA ASP A 465 -15.08 -6.54 -24.36
C ASP A 465 -15.51 -5.18 -23.76
N PRO A 466 -14.90 -4.05 -24.18
CA PRO A 466 -15.17 -2.74 -23.57
C PRO A 466 -16.61 -2.23 -23.70
N TYR A 467 -17.36 -2.62 -24.72
CA TYR A 467 -18.77 -2.26 -24.88
C TYR A 467 -19.65 -3.10 -23.95
N PHE A 468 -19.36 -4.39 -23.83
CA PHE A 468 -20.01 -5.27 -22.86
C PHE A 468 -19.75 -4.80 -21.42
N VAL A 469 -18.50 -4.53 -21.04
CA VAL A 469 -18.17 -4.03 -19.69
C VAL A 469 -18.90 -2.71 -19.39
N LYS A 470 -18.94 -1.76 -20.34
CA LYS A 470 -19.70 -0.51 -20.18
C LYS A 470 -21.19 -0.75 -19.93
N SER A 471 -21.79 -1.78 -20.53
CA SER A 471 -23.20 -2.14 -20.32
C SER A 471 -23.51 -2.75 -18.95
N LEU A 472 -22.48 -3.06 -18.15
CA LEU A 472 -22.62 -3.50 -16.75
C LEU A 472 -22.55 -2.34 -15.75
N ASN A 473 -22.32 -1.09 -16.19
CA ASN A 473 -22.19 0.08 -15.29
C ASN A 473 -23.45 0.33 -14.44
N ASP A 474 -24.65 0.07 -14.97
CA ASP A 474 -25.93 0.20 -14.25
C ASP A 474 -26.25 -1.00 -13.34
N LYS A 475 -25.45 -2.07 -13.44
CA LYS A 475 -25.62 -3.36 -12.75
C LYS A 475 -24.27 -3.85 -12.20
N PRO A 476 -23.59 -3.07 -11.34
CA PRO A 476 -22.31 -3.49 -10.77
C PRO A 476 -22.51 -4.75 -9.91
N GLY A 477 -21.54 -5.67 -9.97
CA GLY A 477 -21.58 -6.92 -9.24
C GLY A 477 -20.19 -7.46 -8.94
N ILE A 478 -20.09 -8.35 -7.95
CA ILE A 478 -18.86 -9.05 -7.62
C ILE A 478 -18.61 -10.15 -8.68
N LEU A 479 -17.37 -10.40 -9.04
CA LEU A 479 -16.99 -11.50 -9.92
C LEU A 479 -16.67 -12.74 -9.09
N ALA A 480 -17.08 -13.92 -9.56
CA ALA A 480 -16.66 -15.17 -8.97
C ALA A 480 -15.12 -15.33 -9.01
N LEU A 481 -14.60 -16.07 -8.05
CA LEU A 481 -13.18 -16.44 -7.90
C LEU A 481 -13.05 -17.96 -7.73
N ALA A 482 -11.80 -18.45 -7.69
CA ALA A 482 -11.46 -19.85 -7.47
C ALA A 482 -12.24 -20.53 -6.32
N MET A 483 -12.60 -21.80 -6.55
CA MET A 483 -13.32 -22.64 -5.59
C MET A 483 -12.68 -24.03 -5.50
N ASP A 484 -12.60 -24.56 -4.28
CA ASP A 484 -12.03 -25.87 -3.98
C ASP A 484 -13.08 -26.98 -4.13
N ARG A 485 -12.69 -28.11 -4.73
CA ARG A 485 -13.49 -29.34 -4.78
C ARG A 485 -13.08 -30.28 -3.64
N LYS A 486 -13.78 -30.22 -2.50
CA LYS A 486 -13.49 -31.10 -1.35
C LYS A 486 -14.47 -32.28 -1.29
N VAL A 487 -13.95 -33.48 -1.05
CA VAL A 487 -14.79 -34.68 -0.83
C VAL A 487 -15.23 -34.71 0.63
N ASP A 488 -16.54 -34.72 0.87
CA ASP A 488 -17.11 -34.91 2.19
C ASP A 488 -16.66 -36.27 2.77
N PRO A 489 -16.01 -36.32 3.94
CA PRO A 489 -15.49 -37.56 4.51
C PRO A 489 -16.59 -38.57 4.89
N VAL A 490 -17.82 -38.09 5.14
CA VAL A 490 -18.98 -38.91 5.53
C VAL A 490 -19.84 -39.25 4.32
N THR A 491 -20.31 -38.26 3.56
CA THR A 491 -21.25 -38.50 2.43
C THR A 491 -20.57 -38.93 1.15
N LYS A 492 -19.24 -38.78 1.04
CA LYS A 492 -18.41 -38.99 -0.16
C LYS A 492 -18.80 -38.14 -1.37
N GLN A 493 -19.68 -37.16 -1.21
CA GLN A 493 -20.02 -36.21 -2.26
C GLN A 493 -18.91 -35.16 -2.42
N VAL A 494 -18.67 -34.72 -3.66
CA VAL A 494 -17.82 -33.56 -3.93
C VAL A 494 -18.63 -32.30 -3.62
N LYS A 495 -18.10 -31.43 -2.77
CA LYS A 495 -18.67 -30.13 -2.41
C LYS A 495 -17.70 -29.02 -2.81
N LEU A 496 -18.24 -27.97 -3.43
CA LEU A 496 -17.49 -26.73 -3.63
C LEU A 496 -17.40 -25.92 -2.33
N GLU A 497 -16.20 -25.40 -2.06
CA GLU A 497 -15.93 -24.43 -0.98
C GLU A 497 -15.24 -23.20 -1.57
N ALA A 498 -15.63 -22.00 -1.13
CA ALA A 498 -15.00 -20.77 -1.59
C ALA A 498 -13.57 -20.67 -1.02
N VAL A 499 -12.57 -20.52 -1.90
CA VAL A 499 -11.18 -20.37 -1.48
C VAL A 499 -11.01 -18.99 -0.78
N PRO A 500 -10.33 -18.92 0.38
CA PRO A 500 -10.18 -17.68 1.13
C PRO A 500 -8.96 -16.84 0.68
N PHE A 501 -9.17 -15.53 0.56
CA PHE A 501 -8.18 -14.53 0.18
C PHE A 501 -8.07 -13.42 1.24
N VAL A 502 -7.13 -12.49 1.06
CA VAL A 502 -6.94 -11.33 1.94
C VAL A 502 -7.22 -10.04 1.18
N VAL A 503 -7.93 -9.11 1.81
CA VAL A 503 -8.25 -7.77 1.25
C VAL A 503 -7.34 -6.68 1.82
N PRO A 504 -7.21 -5.51 1.15
CA PRO A 504 -6.43 -4.39 1.67
C PRO A 504 -6.95 -3.86 3.02
N GLY A 505 -8.27 -3.86 3.25
CA GLY A 505 -8.91 -3.45 4.50
C GLY A 505 -9.90 -2.28 4.35
N ALA A 506 -10.44 -1.80 5.47
CA ALA A 506 -11.39 -0.70 5.57
C ALA A 506 -12.60 -0.84 4.62
N ARG A 507 -12.64 -0.05 3.54
CA ARG A 507 -13.74 -0.04 2.55
C ARG A 507 -13.59 -1.07 1.42
N PHE A 508 -12.52 -1.86 1.43
CA PHE A 508 -12.19 -2.81 0.37
C PHE A 508 -12.59 -4.23 0.76
N ASN A 509 -13.56 -4.80 0.05
CA ASN A 509 -14.06 -6.17 0.23
C ASN A 509 -13.80 -7.07 -1.00
N GLU A 510 -13.12 -6.52 -2.00
CA GLU A 510 -12.69 -7.17 -3.22
C GLU A 510 -11.27 -7.71 -3.06
N LYS A 511 -10.94 -8.81 -3.74
CA LYS A 511 -9.55 -9.18 -4.02
C LYS A 511 -9.00 -8.15 -5.02
N TYR A 512 -7.88 -7.51 -4.68
CA TYR A 512 -7.16 -6.57 -5.53
C TYR A 512 -5.99 -7.27 -6.27
N GLY A 513 -5.39 -6.60 -7.25
CA GLY A 513 -4.29 -7.15 -8.05
C GLY A 513 -2.94 -7.14 -7.33
N TRP A 514 -2.30 -5.97 -7.27
CA TRP A 514 -0.93 -5.83 -6.76
C TRP A 514 -0.83 -5.84 -5.22
N ASP A 515 -1.86 -5.38 -4.51
CA ASP A 515 -1.94 -5.43 -3.03
C ASP A 515 -1.73 -6.86 -2.52
N SER A 516 -2.31 -7.84 -3.22
CA SER A 516 -2.23 -9.25 -2.85
C SER A 516 -0.82 -9.83 -2.97
N TYR A 517 0.07 -9.27 -3.81
CA TYR A 517 1.49 -9.63 -3.78
C TYR A 517 2.14 -9.20 -2.48
N PHE A 518 2.04 -7.92 -2.12
CA PHE A 518 2.64 -7.40 -0.89
C PHE A 518 2.06 -8.05 0.35
N MET A 519 0.74 -8.25 0.41
CA MET A 519 0.09 -9.02 1.49
C MET A 519 0.62 -10.44 1.57
N ALA A 520 0.83 -11.13 0.45
CA ALA A 520 1.40 -12.47 0.45
C ALA A 520 2.84 -12.51 0.99
N LEU A 521 3.69 -11.51 0.74
CA LEU A 521 5.01 -11.44 1.37
C LEU A 521 4.92 -11.35 2.90
N GLY A 522 3.96 -10.58 3.42
CA GLY A 522 3.67 -10.52 4.86
C GLY A 522 3.18 -11.85 5.43
N LEU A 523 2.25 -12.51 4.71
CA LEU A 523 1.73 -13.84 5.05
C LEU A 523 2.85 -14.91 5.08
N LEU A 524 3.78 -14.88 4.12
CA LEU A 524 4.91 -15.83 4.06
C LEU A 524 5.88 -15.65 5.23
N VAL A 525 6.25 -14.41 5.57
CA VAL A 525 7.03 -14.12 6.79
C VAL A 525 6.29 -14.61 8.04
N ASP A 526 4.96 -14.59 8.03
CA ASP A 526 4.14 -15.10 9.13
C ASP A 526 3.87 -16.62 9.10
N GLY A 527 4.31 -17.35 8.07
CA GLY A 527 4.08 -18.80 7.91
C GLY A 527 2.69 -19.17 7.39
N ARG A 528 1.93 -18.21 6.85
CA ARG A 528 0.58 -18.37 6.26
C ARG A 528 0.65 -18.72 4.77
N PHE A 529 1.40 -19.78 4.47
CA PHE A 529 1.53 -20.34 3.11
C PHE A 529 0.17 -20.70 2.50
N ASP A 530 -0.80 -21.10 3.34
CA ASP A 530 -2.18 -21.38 2.95
C ASP A 530 -2.82 -20.20 2.20
N LEU A 531 -2.79 -19.00 2.79
CA LEU A 531 -3.40 -17.81 2.20
C LEU A 531 -2.57 -17.27 1.02
N ALA A 532 -1.23 -17.42 1.06
CA ALA A 532 -0.37 -17.00 -0.04
C ALA A 532 -0.59 -17.85 -1.31
N MET A 533 -0.74 -19.17 -1.16
CA MET A 533 -1.09 -20.07 -2.28
C MET A 533 -2.49 -19.79 -2.83
N ASN A 534 -3.47 -19.53 -1.97
CA ASN A 534 -4.83 -19.18 -2.39
C ASN A 534 -4.88 -17.90 -3.24
N ILE A 535 -4.08 -16.88 -2.89
CA ILE A 535 -3.93 -15.66 -3.71
C ILE A 535 -3.48 -16.01 -5.15
N VAL A 536 -2.52 -16.94 -5.30
CA VAL A 536 -2.08 -17.43 -6.61
C VAL A 536 -3.20 -18.20 -7.34
N GLU A 537 -3.97 -19.04 -6.66
CA GLU A 537 -5.13 -19.73 -7.27
C GLU A 537 -6.20 -18.74 -7.78
N HIS A 538 -6.45 -17.67 -7.04
CA HIS A 538 -7.35 -16.60 -7.49
C HIS A 538 -6.80 -15.86 -8.72
N CYS A 539 -5.50 -15.55 -8.78
CA CYS A 539 -4.87 -14.96 -9.97
C CYS A 539 -4.88 -15.91 -11.18
N ILE A 540 -4.66 -17.22 -10.99
CA ILE A 540 -4.79 -18.24 -12.04
C ILE A 540 -6.23 -18.27 -12.57
N PHE A 541 -7.24 -18.21 -11.69
CA PHE A 541 -8.65 -18.16 -12.08
C PHE A 541 -8.98 -16.86 -12.84
N GLU A 542 -8.52 -15.70 -12.37
CA GLU A 542 -8.73 -14.42 -13.05
C GLU A 542 -8.11 -14.41 -14.45
N ILE A 543 -6.89 -14.92 -14.64
CA ILE A 543 -6.28 -14.99 -15.97
C ILE A 543 -6.98 -16.05 -16.87
N ARG A 544 -7.40 -17.18 -16.30
CA ARG A 544 -8.14 -18.21 -17.05
C ARG A 544 -9.45 -17.68 -17.60
N HIS A 545 -10.24 -16.98 -16.78
CA HIS A 545 -11.62 -16.59 -17.11
C HIS A 545 -11.80 -15.13 -17.55
N TYR A 546 -10.90 -14.23 -17.15
CA TYR A 546 -10.93 -12.78 -17.41
C TYR A 546 -9.65 -12.27 -18.13
N ASN A 547 -8.80 -13.17 -18.64
CA ASN A 547 -7.57 -12.92 -19.42
C ASN A 547 -6.41 -12.17 -18.71
N LYS A 548 -6.61 -11.65 -17.50
CA LYS A 548 -5.65 -10.82 -16.74
C LYS A 548 -5.93 -10.94 -15.25
N VAL A 549 -4.93 -10.69 -14.40
CA VAL A 549 -5.17 -10.33 -12.99
C VAL A 549 -5.94 -9.02 -12.96
N LEU A 550 -7.05 -8.96 -12.23
CA LEU A 550 -7.92 -7.79 -12.23
C LEU A 550 -7.46 -6.72 -11.24
N ASN A 551 -7.78 -5.46 -11.55
CA ASN A 551 -7.61 -4.32 -10.64
C ASN A 551 -8.27 -4.60 -9.28
N GLY A 552 -9.53 -5.02 -9.32
CA GLY A 552 -10.24 -5.74 -8.27
C GLY A 552 -11.33 -6.61 -8.88
N ASN A 553 -11.87 -7.60 -8.16
CA ASN A 553 -12.80 -8.57 -8.75
C ASN A 553 -14.28 -8.09 -8.86
N ARG A 554 -14.55 -6.94 -9.51
CA ARG A 554 -15.92 -6.47 -9.85
C ARG A 554 -16.11 -6.24 -11.35
N SER A 555 -17.36 -6.26 -11.82
CA SER A 555 -17.71 -6.13 -13.24
C SER A 555 -17.08 -4.92 -13.94
N TYR A 556 -17.09 -3.74 -13.30
CA TYR A 556 -16.52 -2.51 -13.85
C TYR A 556 -14.96 -2.49 -13.88
N TYR A 557 -14.30 -3.52 -13.32
CA TYR A 557 -12.86 -3.73 -13.44
C TYR A 557 -12.46 -4.76 -14.52
N LEU A 558 -13.40 -5.48 -15.17
CA LEU A 558 -13.09 -6.53 -16.17
C LEU A 558 -12.14 -6.07 -17.30
N GLY A 559 -12.24 -4.80 -17.69
CA GLY A 559 -11.39 -4.16 -18.71
C GLY A 559 -10.11 -3.49 -18.17
N ARG A 560 -9.68 -3.76 -16.92
CA ARG A 560 -8.53 -3.10 -16.27
C ARG A 560 -7.76 -4.03 -15.33
N SER A 561 -6.44 -4.02 -15.43
CA SER A 561 -5.52 -4.80 -14.59
C SER A 561 -4.93 -3.96 -13.44
N GLN A 562 -3.84 -4.45 -12.86
CA GLN A 562 -2.95 -3.76 -11.93
C GLN A 562 -1.49 -4.24 -12.18
N PRO A 563 -0.46 -3.65 -11.55
CA PRO A 563 0.93 -4.02 -11.80
C PRO A 563 1.19 -5.54 -11.61
N PRO A 564 1.78 -6.24 -12.60
CA PRO A 564 1.81 -7.71 -12.62
C PRO A 564 2.92 -8.33 -11.75
N PHE A 565 2.55 -9.24 -10.84
CA PHE A 565 3.46 -9.88 -9.87
C PHE A 565 3.33 -11.42 -9.77
N LEU A 566 2.57 -12.09 -10.64
CA LEU A 566 2.22 -13.51 -10.47
C LEU A 566 3.44 -14.46 -10.49
N THR A 567 4.41 -14.21 -11.37
CA THR A 567 5.58 -15.11 -11.52
C THR A 567 6.43 -15.13 -10.26
N ASP A 568 6.79 -13.94 -9.77
CA ASP A 568 7.63 -13.78 -8.57
C ASP A 568 6.95 -14.37 -7.34
N LEU A 569 5.66 -14.11 -7.16
CA LEU A 569 4.90 -14.68 -6.05
C LEU A 569 4.89 -16.22 -6.08
N ALA A 570 4.60 -16.81 -7.25
CA ALA A 570 4.54 -18.26 -7.38
C ALA A 570 5.92 -18.91 -7.18
N VAL A 571 7.00 -18.29 -7.70
CA VAL A 571 8.38 -18.76 -7.54
C VAL A 571 8.88 -18.60 -6.09
N GLN A 572 8.58 -17.49 -5.41
CA GLN A 572 8.91 -17.31 -3.99
C GLN A 572 8.23 -18.37 -3.11
N ILE A 573 6.92 -18.57 -3.26
CA ILE A 573 6.17 -19.61 -2.54
C ILE A 573 6.78 -20.99 -2.80
N PHE A 574 7.06 -21.32 -4.06
CA PHE A 574 7.67 -22.60 -4.42
C PHE A 574 9.03 -22.79 -3.77
N ASN A 575 9.93 -21.80 -3.85
CA ASN A 575 11.30 -21.93 -3.36
C ASN A 575 11.43 -21.94 -1.83
N GLN A 576 10.45 -21.42 -1.08
CA GLN A 576 10.43 -21.51 0.39
C GLN A 576 10.04 -22.90 0.93
N HIS A 577 9.53 -23.81 0.09
CA HIS A 577 9.21 -25.19 0.48
C HIS A 577 10.43 -26.13 0.39
N LEU A 578 10.43 -27.19 1.20
CA LEU A 578 11.52 -28.18 1.23
C LEU A 578 11.64 -28.93 -0.11
N PRO A 579 12.82 -29.46 -0.49
CA PRO A 579 12.99 -30.15 -1.78
C PRO A 579 11.96 -31.26 -2.07
N ALA A 580 11.56 -32.03 -1.06
CA ALA A 580 10.55 -33.08 -1.21
C ALA A 580 9.13 -32.54 -1.43
N GLU A 581 8.81 -31.37 -0.87
CA GLU A 581 7.54 -30.65 -1.06
C GLU A 581 7.53 -29.94 -2.43
N ARG A 582 8.67 -29.40 -2.87
CA ARG A 582 8.82 -28.80 -4.20
C ARG A 582 8.48 -29.79 -5.31
N GLU A 583 8.87 -31.07 -5.20
CA GLU A 583 8.47 -32.10 -6.16
C GLU A 583 6.94 -32.28 -6.24
N THR A 584 6.21 -32.22 -5.12
CA THR A 584 4.74 -32.32 -5.14
C THR A 584 4.06 -31.02 -5.59
N LEU A 585 4.73 -29.87 -5.43
CA LEU A 585 4.27 -28.55 -5.89
C LEU A 585 4.61 -28.22 -7.35
N LYS A 586 5.43 -29.01 -8.06
CA LYS A 586 5.72 -28.79 -9.49
C LYS A 586 4.47 -28.61 -10.36
N PRO A 587 3.38 -29.40 -10.22
CA PRO A 587 2.15 -29.19 -10.98
C PRO A 587 1.42 -27.89 -10.64
N TRP A 588 1.52 -27.42 -9.39
CA TRP A 588 0.97 -26.13 -8.95
C TRP A 588 1.72 -24.97 -9.60
N LEU A 589 3.05 -24.95 -9.51
CA LEU A 589 3.87 -23.92 -10.16
C LEU A 589 3.68 -23.95 -11.68
N LYS A 590 3.55 -25.14 -12.30
CA LYS A 590 3.29 -25.27 -13.73
C LYS A 590 1.97 -24.60 -14.15
N ARG A 591 0.92 -24.62 -13.32
CA ARG A 591 -0.32 -23.87 -13.58
C ARG A 591 -0.11 -22.35 -13.45
N ALA A 592 0.60 -21.90 -12.42
CA ALA A 592 0.90 -20.48 -12.22
C ALA A 592 1.71 -19.88 -13.38
N ILE A 593 2.75 -20.58 -13.84
CA ILE A 593 3.57 -20.15 -14.99
C ILE A 593 2.79 -20.18 -16.31
N LYS A 594 1.94 -21.20 -16.55
CA LYS A 594 1.04 -21.20 -17.73
C LYS A 594 0.08 -20.00 -17.72
N ALA A 595 -0.47 -19.64 -16.56
CA ALA A 595 -1.32 -18.47 -16.42
C ALA A 595 -0.53 -17.17 -16.70
N ALA A 596 0.66 -17.01 -16.12
CA ALA A 596 1.52 -15.84 -16.37
C ALA A 596 1.90 -15.68 -17.86
N ILE A 597 2.18 -16.78 -18.57
CA ILE A 597 2.42 -16.77 -20.03
C ILE A 597 1.16 -16.32 -20.80
N LYS A 598 -0.04 -16.80 -20.41
CA LYS A 598 -1.31 -16.32 -20.99
C LYS A 598 -1.50 -14.83 -20.77
N GLU A 599 -1.35 -14.33 -19.54
CA GLU A 599 -1.49 -12.90 -19.21
C GLU A 599 -0.50 -12.01 -19.98
N TYR A 600 0.78 -12.43 -20.02
CA TYR A 600 1.83 -11.75 -20.77
C TYR A 600 1.43 -11.56 -22.25
N HIS A 601 0.98 -12.61 -22.93
CA HIS A 601 0.60 -12.53 -24.34
C HIS A 601 -0.78 -11.90 -24.59
N LYS A 602 -1.78 -12.20 -23.77
CA LYS A 602 -3.17 -11.75 -23.95
C LYS A 602 -3.46 -10.34 -23.42
N TYR A 603 -2.58 -9.76 -22.60
CA TYR A 603 -2.81 -8.43 -22.05
C TYR A 603 -1.63 -7.46 -22.16
N TRP A 604 -0.43 -7.86 -21.74
CA TRP A 604 0.70 -6.93 -21.64
C TRP A 604 1.50 -6.75 -22.94
N MET A 605 1.55 -7.79 -23.77
CA MET A 605 2.29 -7.84 -25.04
C MET A 605 1.38 -7.92 -26.27
N VAL A 606 0.26 -7.22 -26.17
CA VAL A 606 -0.68 -6.98 -27.28
C VAL A 606 -1.07 -5.50 -27.27
N GLU A 607 -1.46 -4.97 -28.42
CA GLU A 607 -2.05 -3.64 -28.49
C GLU A 607 -3.43 -3.63 -27.79
N PRO A 608 -3.81 -2.55 -27.09
CA PRO A 608 -3.14 -1.25 -27.05
C PRO A 608 -2.03 -1.12 -25.98
N SER A 609 -1.88 -2.07 -25.06
CA SER A 609 -0.91 -2.03 -23.95
C SER A 609 0.54 -1.91 -24.45
N LEU A 610 0.93 -2.79 -25.37
CA LEU A 610 2.23 -2.75 -26.05
C LEU A 610 2.30 -1.56 -27.01
N ASP A 611 3.46 -0.93 -27.10
CA ASP A 611 3.85 -0.10 -28.24
C ASP A 611 4.84 -0.86 -29.15
N PRO A 612 4.43 -1.30 -30.36
CA PRO A 612 5.31 -1.99 -31.30
C PRO A 612 6.51 -1.17 -31.78
N LYS A 613 6.55 0.16 -31.58
CA LYS A 613 7.65 1.02 -32.00
C LYS A 613 8.80 1.08 -30.99
N SER A 614 8.50 1.24 -29.69
CA SER A 614 9.51 1.18 -28.62
C SER A 614 9.86 -0.26 -28.22
N GLY A 615 8.92 -1.20 -28.38
CA GLY A 615 9.00 -2.57 -27.85
C GLY A 615 8.62 -2.68 -26.37
N LEU A 616 8.14 -1.59 -25.75
CA LEU A 616 7.79 -1.51 -24.33
C LEU A 616 6.27 -1.42 -24.12
N SER A 617 5.80 -1.85 -22.95
CA SER A 617 4.38 -1.85 -22.59
C SER A 617 4.00 -0.63 -21.72
N ARG A 618 2.73 -0.28 -21.75
CA ARG A 618 2.10 0.89 -21.12
C ARG A 618 0.82 0.47 -20.39
N TYR A 619 0.43 1.21 -19.35
CA TYR A 619 -0.88 1.04 -18.73
C TYR A 619 -1.98 1.68 -19.58
N ARG A 620 -2.51 0.93 -20.54
CA ARG A 620 -3.46 1.42 -21.56
C ARG A 620 -4.72 0.53 -21.64
N PRO A 621 -5.53 0.48 -20.57
CA PRO A 621 -6.73 -0.37 -20.52
C PRO A 621 -7.79 0.07 -21.54
N ALA A 622 -8.34 -0.89 -22.28
CA ALA A 622 -9.24 -0.67 -23.41
C ALA A 622 -10.67 -0.20 -23.04
N GLY A 623 -10.98 0.02 -21.75
CA GLY A 623 -12.31 0.42 -21.28
C GLY A 623 -12.87 1.70 -21.91
N LEU A 624 -14.19 1.88 -21.85
CA LEU A 624 -14.94 2.98 -22.49
C LEU A 624 -15.80 3.76 -21.49
N GLY A 625 -16.12 5.02 -21.82
CA GLY A 625 -16.99 5.89 -21.01
C GLY A 625 -16.33 6.41 -19.73
N ILE A 626 -17.16 6.87 -18.79
CA ILE A 626 -16.74 7.40 -17.47
C ILE A 626 -16.64 6.24 -16.46
N PRO A 627 -15.54 6.12 -15.68
CA PRO A 627 -15.41 5.13 -14.61
C PRO A 627 -16.50 5.26 -13.53
N PRO A 628 -17.39 4.26 -13.37
CA PRO A 628 -18.57 4.37 -12.50
C PRO A 628 -18.23 4.33 -11.00
N GLU A 629 -17.08 3.75 -10.63
CA GLU A 629 -16.69 3.44 -9.25
C GLU A 629 -16.15 4.65 -8.45
N THR A 630 -16.10 5.81 -9.08
CA THR A 630 -15.65 7.08 -8.50
C THR A 630 -16.70 7.69 -7.55
N GLU A 631 -16.39 8.82 -6.92
CA GLU A 631 -17.39 9.65 -6.26
C GLU A 631 -18.24 10.41 -7.28
N ALA A 632 -19.51 10.70 -6.96
CA ALA A 632 -20.45 11.30 -7.92
C ALA A 632 -20.02 12.69 -8.44
N SER A 633 -19.31 13.46 -7.60
CA SER A 633 -18.76 14.79 -7.92
C SER A 633 -17.39 14.75 -8.61
N HIS A 634 -16.71 13.59 -8.64
CA HIS A 634 -15.28 13.48 -8.93
C HIS A 634 -14.91 14.09 -10.28
N PHE A 635 -15.60 13.70 -11.36
CA PHE A 635 -15.37 14.23 -12.70
C PHE A 635 -16.23 15.46 -13.05
N THR A 636 -17.10 15.95 -12.15
CA THR A 636 -18.00 17.08 -12.44
C THR A 636 -17.23 18.33 -12.86
N HIS A 637 -16.09 18.62 -12.25
CA HIS A 637 -15.24 19.77 -12.59
C HIS A 637 -14.58 19.65 -13.98
N ILE A 638 -14.31 18.43 -14.46
CA ILE A 638 -13.78 18.17 -15.81
C ILE A 638 -14.89 18.28 -16.86
N LEU A 639 -16.09 17.77 -16.55
CA LEU A 639 -17.20 17.67 -17.50
C LEU A 639 -18.02 18.97 -17.61
N GLN A 640 -18.07 19.78 -16.56
CA GLN A 640 -18.87 21.02 -16.51
C GLN A 640 -18.59 22.01 -17.66
N PRO A 641 -17.33 22.29 -18.07
CA PRO A 641 -17.06 23.13 -19.23
C PRO A 641 -17.66 22.60 -20.54
N TYR A 642 -17.63 21.28 -20.77
CA TYR A 642 -18.18 20.66 -21.98
C TYR A 642 -19.72 20.64 -21.96
N ALA A 643 -20.32 20.41 -20.78
CA ALA A 643 -21.77 20.52 -20.60
C ALA A 643 -22.27 21.96 -20.85
N GLN A 644 -21.58 22.96 -20.29
CA GLN A 644 -21.85 24.38 -20.53
C GLN A 644 -21.69 24.75 -22.02
N LYS A 645 -20.64 24.26 -22.70
CA LYS A 645 -20.39 24.45 -24.14
C LYS A 645 -21.53 23.90 -25.01
N LYS A 646 -22.27 22.88 -24.55
CA LYS A 646 -23.46 22.33 -25.24
C LYS A 646 -24.81 22.89 -24.73
N GLY A 647 -24.81 23.65 -23.63
CA GLY A 647 -26.03 24.21 -23.04
C GLY A 647 -26.93 23.21 -22.29
N ILE A 648 -26.37 22.07 -21.86
CA ILE A 648 -27.09 21.00 -21.13
C ILE A 648 -26.55 20.84 -19.70
N SER A 649 -27.26 20.13 -18.83
CA SER A 649 -26.77 19.80 -17.49
C SER A 649 -25.62 18.78 -17.53
N VAL A 650 -24.84 18.71 -16.44
CA VAL A 650 -23.73 17.76 -16.34
C VAL A 650 -24.24 16.31 -16.33
N ASN A 651 -25.44 16.04 -15.82
CA ASN A 651 -26.01 14.69 -15.81
C ASN A 651 -26.43 14.26 -17.22
N GLU A 652 -27.18 15.10 -17.95
CA GLU A 652 -27.54 14.84 -19.36
C GLU A 652 -26.28 14.68 -20.24
N TYR A 653 -25.20 15.40 -19.89
CA TYR A 653 -23.90 15.23 -20.55
C TYR A 653 -23.23 13.89 -20.22
N ILE A 654 -23.25 13.45 -18.95
CA ILE A 654 -22.73 12.15 -18.51
C ILE A 654 -23.47 11.02 -19.23
N ASP A 655 -24.80 11.09 -19.28
CA ASP A 655 -25.66 10.09 -19.92
C ASP A 655 -25.39 10.03 -21.43
N GLY A 656 -25.40 11.19 -22.11
CA GLY A 656 -25.13 11.28 -23.55
C GLY A 656 -23.68 10.95 -23.95
N TYR A 657 -22.70 11.12 -23.05
CA TYR A 657 -21.33 10.68 -23.29
C TYR A 657 -21.17 9.16 -23.08
N ASN A 658 -21.83 8.61 -22.05
CA ASN A 658 -21.81 7.18 -21.78
C ASN A 658 -22.61 6.37 -22.81
N ASP A 659 -23.72 6.87 -23.36
CA ASP A 659 -24.45 6.20 -24.45
C ASP A 659 -23.73 6.30 -25.81
N GLY A 660 -22.95 7.36 -26.01
CA GLY A 660 -22.15 7.63 -27.22
C GLY A 660 -22.82 8.54 -28.26
N THR A 661 -23.93 9.18 -27.90
CA THR A 661 -24.56 10.26 -28.69
C THR A 661 -23.72 11.54 -28.68
N ILE A 662 -23.05 11.83 -27.57
CA ILE A 662 -22.01 12.84 -27.42
C ILE A 662 -20.64 12.19 -27.64
N LYS A 663 -19.84 12.76 -28.55
CA LYS A 663 -18.46 12.37 -28.81
C LYS A 663 -17.57 13.61 -28.67
N GLU A 664 -16.57 13.56 -27.78
CA GLU A 664 -15.54 14.58 -27.63
C GLU A 664 -14.19 13.85 -27.41
N PRO A 665 -13.35 13.71 -28.45
CA PRO A 665 -12.11 12.91 -28.36
C PRO A 665 -11.13 13.36 -27.26
N GLU A 666 -11.16 14.63 -26.87
CA GLU A 666 -10.38 15.18 -25.75
C GLU A 666 -10.77 14.55 -24.40
N LEU A 667 -12.03 14.14 -24.23
CA LEU A 667 -12.49 13.39 -23.06
C LEU A 667 -12.17 11.90 -23.19
N ASP A 668 -12.27 11.33 -24.39
CA ASP A 668 -11.91 9.92 -24.64
C ASP A 668 -10.43 9.68 -24.28
N GLU A 669 -9.56 10.61 -24.67
CA GLU A 669 -8.14 10.66 -24.31
C GLU A 669 -7.94 10.87 -22.79
N TYR A 670 -8.63 11.83 -22.17
CA TYR A 670 -8.56 12.05 -20.72
C TYR A 670 -8.94 10.80 -19.91
N PHE A 671 -10.07 10.16 -20.23
CA PHE A 671 -10.52 8.97 -19.51
C PHE A 671 -9.69 7.71 -19.82
N MET A 672 -9.06 7.63 -21.00
CA MET A 672 -8.02 6.63 -21.28
C MET A 672 -6.82 6.82 -20.36
N HIS A 673 -6.36 8.05 -20.15
CA HIS A 673 -5.28 8.33 -19.20
C HIS A 673 -5.69 8.07 -17.75
N ASP A 674 -6.87 8.49 -17.29
CA ASP A 674 -7.36 8.19 -15.93
C ASP A 674 -7.45 6.68 -15.67
N ARG A 675 -7.99 5.88 -16.60
CA ARG A 675 -7.98 4.41 -16.46
C ARG A 675 -6.56 3.84 -16.42
N GLY A 676 -5.62 4.38 -17.21
CA GLY A 676 -4.21 4.01 -17.15
C GLY A 676 -3.53 4.38 -15.82
N VAL A 677 -3.89 5.51 -15.22
CA VAL A 677 -3.45 5.90 -13.86
C VAL A 677 -3.96 4.86 -12.84
N ARG A 678 -5.24 4.48 -12.88
CA ARG A 678 -5.82 3.44 -12.00
C ARG A 678 -5.21 2.05 -12.21
N GLU A 679 -4.81 1.73 -13.44
CA GLU A 679 -4.15 0.46 -13.77
C GLU A 679 -2.69 0.43 -13.30
N SER A 680 -2.02 1.58 -13.22
CA SER A 680 -0.67 1.66 -12.64
C SER A 680 -0.62 1.43 -11.12
N GLY A 681 -1.77 1.41 -10.44
CA GLY A 681 -1.88 1.42 -8.98
C GLY A 681 -1.55 2.75 -8.32
N HIS A 682 -1.08 3.75 -9.08
CA HIS A 682 -0.66 5.06 -8.57
C HIS A 682 -1.76 6.14 -8.79
N ASP A 683 -3.03 5.83 -8.52
CA ASP A 683 -4.13 6.81 -8.58
C ASP A 683 -4.17 7.71 -7.32
N THR A 684 -3.79 9.00 -7.36
CA THR A 684 -3.17 9.76 -8.47
C THR A 684 -1.77 10.32 -8.16
N THR A 685 -1.01 10.66 -9.22
CA THR A 685 0.30 11.33 -9.20
C THR A 685 0.47 12.23 -10.44
N TYR A 686 1.13 13.39 -10.28
CA TYR A 686 1.54 14.26 -11.38
C TYR A 686 2.57 13.64 -12.32
N ARG A 687 3.18 12.51 -11.96
CA ARG A 687 3.96 11.65 -12.86
C ARG A 687 3.12 11.16 -14.05
N LEU A 688 1.87 10.76 -13.79
CA LEU A 688 1.02 10.02 -14.72
C LEU A 688 -0.25 10.77 -15.17
N ASP A 689 -0.68 11.80 -14.43
CA ASP A 689 -1.87 12.61 -14.73
C ASP A 689 -1.85 13.14 -16.18
N ARG A 690 -2.95 12.86 -16.93
CA ARG A 690 -3.16 13.15 -18.36
C ARG A 690 -2.13 12.57 -19.34
N LYS A 691 -1.36 11.54 -18.98
CA LYS A 691 -0.33 10.94 -19.85
C LYS A 691 -0.07 9.44 -19.66
N ALA A 692 -0.55 8.81 -18.58
CA ALA A 692 -0.27 7.41 -18.22
C ALA A 692 -0.28 6.43 -19.41
N ALA A 693 -1.38 6.37 -20.15
CA ALA A 693 -1.55 5.50 -21.32
C ALA A 693 -0.56 5.71 -22.48
N ASP A 694 0.14 6.85 -22.57
CA ASP A 694 1.21 7.10 -23.56
C ASP A 694 2.62 6.83 -23.00
N LEU A 695 2.77 6.64 -21.69
CA LEU A 695 4.06 6.36 -21.04
C LEU A 695 4.36 4.85 -21.01
N ALA A 696 5.48 4.46 -21.60
CA ALA A 696 6.16 3.21 -21.29
C ALA A 696 6.91 3.39 -19.96
N THR A 697 6.27 2.97 -18.86
CA THR A 697 6.76 3.26 -17.51
C THR A 697 7.89 2.33 -17.06
N VAL A 698 8.77 2.84 -16.20
CA VAL A 698 9.89 2.08 -15.63
C VAL A 698 9.40 0.90 -14.80
N ASP A 699 8.33 1.09 -14.02
CA ASP A 699 7.73 0.05 -13.18
C ASP A 699 7.21 -1.13 -14.01
N LEU A 700 6.25 -0.93 -14.91
CA LEU A 700 5.65 -1.99 -15.71
C LEU A 700 6.70 -2.79 -16.47
N ASN A 701 7.67 -2.12 -17.09
CA ASN A 701 8.69 -2.80 -17.88
C ASN A 701 9.74 -3.52 -17.00
N SER A 702 9.96 -3.08 -15.74
CA SER A 702 10.69 -3.87 -14.74
C SER A 702 9.92 -5.14 -14.35
N LEU A 703 8.60 -5.04 -14.17
CA LEU A 703 7.75 -6.19 -13.83
C LEU A 703 7.67 -7.20 -14.98
N LEU A 704 7.57 -6.73 -16.23
CA LEU A 704 7.55 -7.61 -17.39
C LEU A 704 8.90 -8.28 -17.66
N TYR A 705 10.03 -7.59 -17.40
CA TYR A 705 11.35 -8.24 -17.37
C TYR A 705 11.41 -9.35 -16.33
N LYS A 706 10.82 -9.12 -15.14
CA LYS A 706 10.75 -10.13 -14.09
C LYS A 706 9.89 -11.33 -14.50
N TYR A 707 8.74 -11.11 -15.14
CA TYR A 707 7.95 -12.18 -15.76
C TYR A 707 8.78 -13.00 -16.74
N GLU A 708 9.47 -12.34 -17.69
CA GLU A 708 10.28 -13.02 -18.71
C GLU A 708 11.42 -13.84 -18.08
N SER A 709 12.12 -13.28 -17.09
CA SER A 709 13.20 -13.93 -16.36
C SER A 709 12.71 -15.12 -15.52
N ASP A 710 11.60 -14.98 -14.81
CA ASP A 710 11.02 -16.04 -13.97
C ASP A 710 10.46 -17.20 -14.80
N ILE A 711 9.78 -16.89 -15.91
CA ILE A 711 9.26 -17.89 -16.85
C ILE A 711 10.43 -18.68 -17.45
N ALA A 712 11.50 -18.01 -17.90
CA ALA A 712 12.70 -18.68 -18.38
C ALA A 712 13.32 -19.61 -17.32
N THR A 713 13.47 -19.11 -16.09
CA THR A 713 14.08 -19.82 -14.95
C THR A 713 13.28 -21.07 -14.58
N ALA A 714 11.95 -20.94 -14.47
CA ALA A 714 11.06 -22.06 -14.15
C ALA A 714 11.05 -23.13 -15.27
N ILE A 715 11.05 -22.71 -16.53
CA ILE A 715 11.12 -23.63 -17.69
C ILE A 715 12.43 -24.43 -17.66
N GLU A 716 13.58 -23.77 -17.58
CA GLU A 716 14.91 -24.41 -17.59
C GLU A 716 15.06 -25.44 -16.46
N GLN A 717 14.73 -25.04 -15.22
CA GLN A 717 15.20 -25.75 -14.02
C GLN A 717 14.14 -26.61 -13.35
N VAL A 718 12.86 -26.24 -13.47
CA VAL A 718 11.75 -26.96 -12.82
C VAL A 718 11.02 -27.86 -13.82
N PHE A 719 10.95 -27.47 -15.09
CA PHE A 719 10.22 -28.19 -16.14
C PHE A 719 11.10 -28.90 -17.18
N GLY A 720 12.42 -28.73 -17.15
CA GLY A 720 13.37 -29.44 -18.02
C GLY A 720 13.52 -28.81 -19.41
N ASP A 721 13.54 -27.47 -19.45
CA ASP A 721 13.61 -26.59 -20.64
C ASP A 721 12.44 -26.71 -21.64
N HIS A 722 11.38 -27.45 -21.31
CA HIS A 722 10.20 -27.65 -22.16
C HIS A 722 8.88 -27.48 -21.40
N LEU A 723 8.02 -26.59 -21.89
CA LEU A 723 6.71 -26.29 -21.31
C LEU A 723 5.62 -26.21 -22.40
N GLU A 724 4.88 -27.31 -22.56
CA GLU A 724 3.62 -27.33 -23.34
C GLU A 724 2.56 -26.43 -22.69
N LEU A 725 1.75 -25.74 -23.50
CA LEU A 725 0.57 -24.97 -23.07
C LEU A 725 -0.71 -25.72 -23.48
N ASP A 726 -1.67 -25.86 -22.57
CA ASP A 726 -2.88 -26.68 -22.80
C ASP A 726 -4.07 -25.86 -23.34
N GLU A 727 -4.04 -24.53 -23.17
CA GLU A 727 -5.08 -23.60 -23.61
C GLU A 727 -4.63 -22.92 -24.90
N GLU A 728 -5.46 -22.96 -25.95
CA GLU A 728 -5.18 -22.28 -27.22
C GLU A 728 -5.48 -20.77 -27.14
N PHE A 729 -4.47 -19.96 -27.40
CA PHE A 729 -4.56 -18.52 -27.56
C PHE A 729 -3.48 -18.02 -28.53
N ASP A 730 -3.65 -16.80 -29.05
CA ASP A 730 -2.67 -16.16 -29.94
C ASP A 730 -1.46 -15.65 -29.15
N LEU A 731 -0.26 -16.01 -29.59
CA LEU A 731 1.01 -15.51 -29.05
C LEU A 731 1.34 -14.12 -29.61
N SER A 732 2.06 -13.33 -28.81
CA SER A 732 2.65 -12.06 -29.26
C SER A 732 3.74 -12.31 -30.29
N PRO A 733 3.66 -11.74 -31.50
CA PRO A 733 4.69 -11.87 -32.53
C PRO A 733 6.10 -11.60 -32.02
N TRP A 734 7.05 -12.38 -32.53
CA TRP A 734 8.46 -12.30 -32.18
C TRP A 734 9.32 -12.43 -33.45
N PRO A 735 10.29 -11.53 -33.70
CA PRO A 735 10.58 -10.31 -32.95
C PRO A 735 9.42 -9.30 -33.00
N ILE A 736 9.40 -8.34 -32.07
CA ILE A 736 8.40 -7.26 -32.05
C ILE A 736 8.76 -6.25 -33.14
N THR A 737 7.92 -6.14 -34.17
CA THR A 737 7.99 -5.07 -35.17
C THR A 737 6.58 -4.55 -35.50
N PRO A 738 6.42 -3.29 -35.97
CA PRO A 738 5.12 -2.77 -36.40
C PRO A 738 4.44 -3.61 -37.49
N GLU A 739 5.22 -4.20 -38.40
CA GLU A 739 4.74 -5.04 -39.50
C GLU A 739 4.17 -6.37 -38.99
N ALA A 740 4.82 -6.98 -37.99
CA ALA A 740 4.35 -8.21 -37.35
C ALA A 740 3.07 -8.00 -36.51
N PHE A 741 2.85 -6.78 -36.03
CA PHE A 741 1.63 -6.41 -35.29
C PHE A 741 0.48 -5.93 -36.18
N ALA A 742 0.72 -5.67 -37.47
CA ALA A 742 -0.26 -5.11 -38.40
C ALA A 742 -1.60 -5.89 -38.46
N PRO A 743 -2.74 -5.22 -38.74
CA PRO A 743 -4.05 -5.87 -38.87
C PRO A 743 -4.06 -6.96 -39.94
N GLY A 744 -4.44 -8.19 -39.55
CA GLY A 744 -4.46 -9.36 -40.43
C GLY A 744 -3.13 -10.10 -40.55
N ALA A 745 -2.05 -9.64 -39.90
CA ALA A 745 -0.81 -10.42 -39.79
C ALA A 745 -1.07 -11.74 -39.03
N PRO A 746 -0.53 -12.88 -39.50
CA PRO A 746 -0.76 -14.19 -38.88
C PRO A 746 -0.19 -14.24 -37.46
N ARG A 747 -0.87 -14.97 -36.57
CA ARG A 747 -0.44 -15.18 -35.18
C ARG A 747 -0.17 -16.66 -34.95
N GLU A 748 0.91 -16.95 -34.23
CA GLU A 748 1.21 -18.30 -33.76
C GLU A 748 0.25 -18.66 -32.61
N LYS A 749 -0.17 -19.92 -32.54
CA LYS A 749 -0.98 -20.44 -31.42
C LYS A 749 -0.09 -20.95 -30.30
N SER A 750 -0.48 -20.71 -29.05
CA SER A 750 0.18 -21.23 -27.84
C SER A 750 0.38 -22.75 -27.82
N THR A 751 -0.48 -23.49 -28.53
CA THR A 751 -0.49 -24.95 -28.67
C THR A 751 0.34 -25.49 -29.84
N SER A 752 0.98 -24.62 -30.64
CA SER A 752 1.75 -25.03 -31.82
C SER A 752 3.11 -25.69 -31.50
N ARG A 753 3.71 -25.33 -30.36
CA ARG A 753 5.05 -25.76 -29.94
C ARG A 753 5.25 -25.62 -28.43
N SER A 754 6.23 -26.34 -27.91
CA SER A 754 6.73 -26.19 -26.55
C SER A 754 7.39 -24.82 -26.34
N MET A 755 7.21 -24.23 -25.17
CA MET A 755 7.96 -23.05 -24.73
C MET A 755 9.31 -23.48 -24.12
N THR A 756 10.39 -22.78 -24.47
CA THR A 756 11.77 -23.04 -23.98
C THR A 756 12.37 -21.82 -23.29
N SER A 757 13.33 -22.01 -22.36
CA SER A 757 13.89 -20.87 -21.62
C SER A 757 14.69 -19.90 -22.50
N ALA A 758 15.21 -20.38 -23.63
CA ALA A 758 15.99 -19.57 -24.58
C ALA A 758 15.18 -18.41 -25.16
N GLU A 759 13.91 -18.63 -25.55
CA GLU A 759 13.03 -17.57 -26.05
C GLU A 759 12.78 -16.51 -24.96
N TRP A 760 12.50 -16.94 -23.73
CA TRP A 760 12.19 -16.03 -22.63
C TRP A 760 13.43 -15.25 -22.14
N LYS A 761 14.63 -15.84 -22.22
CA LYS A 761 15.92 -15.16 -22.02
C LYS A 761 16.16 -14.09 -23.10
N GLU A 762 15.84 -14.37 -24.37
CA GLU A 762 15.93 -13.39 -25.44
C GLU A 762 14.95 -12.22 -25.23
N ARG A 763 13.69 -12.53 -24.88
CA ARG A 763 12.65 -11.52 -24.56
C ARG A 763 13.11 -10.59 -23.42
N ALA A 764 13.58 -11.16 -22.30
CA ALA A 764 14.13 -10.40 -21.17
C ALA A 764 15.31 -9.50 -21.57
N GLN A 765 16.27 -10.02 -22.34
CA GLN A 765 17.43 -9.26 -22.80
C GLN A 765 17.03 -8.09 -23.70
N VAL A 766 16.13 -8.32 -24.67
CA VAL A 766 15.61 -7.27 -25.57
C VAL A 766 14.85 -6.20 -24.79
N ARG A 767 14.02 -6.56 -23.79
CA ARG A 767 13.33 -5.57 -22.94
C ARG A 767 14.32 -4.75 -22.12
N LYS A 768 15.31 -5.39 -21.50
CA LYS A 768 16.36 -4.72 -20.72
C LYS A 768 17.09 -3.68 -21.58
N ASP A 769 17.52 -4.06 -22.78
CA ASP A 769 18.26 -3.16 -23.66
C ASP A 769 17.37 -2.06 -24.26
N ALA A 770 16.05 -2.29 -24.41
CA ALA A 770 15.08 -1.24 -24.70
C ALA A 770 14.92 -0.26 -23.52
N MET A 771 14.87 -0.73 -22.27
CA MET A 771 14.83 0.11 -21.07
C MET A 771 16.12 0.92 -20.87
N ASP A 772 17.28 0.32 -21.09
CA ASP A 772 18.57 1.03 -21.00
C ASP A 772 18.77 2.05 -22.13
N ARG A 773 18.13 1.85 -23.29
CA ARG A 773 18.13 2.80 -24.41
C ARG A 773 17.13 3.94 -24.24
N LEU A 774 15.94 3.67 -23.70
CA LEU A 774 14.81 4.62 -23.71
C LEU A 774 14.54 5.24 -22.34
N CYS A 775 14.73 4.49 -21.26
CA CYS A 775 14.34 4.89 -19.90
C CYS A 775 15.55 5.31 -19.04
N TRP A 776 16.72 4.69 -19.19
CA TRP A 776 17.92 5.10 -18.45
C TRP A 776 18.43 6.49 -18.88
N ASN A 777 18.88 7.30 -17.92
CA ASN A 777 19.53 8.57 -18.17
C ASN A 777 20.86 8.65 -17.42
N ASP A 778 21.97 8.43 -18.12
CA ASP A 778 23.28 8.28 -17.47
C ASP A 778 23.78 9.55 -16.78
N GLY A 779 23.50 10.72 -17.36
CA GLY A 779 23.88 12.03 -16.79
C GLY A 779 23.14 12.39 -15.50
N LEU A 780 21.98 11.78 -15.25
CA LEU A 780 21.24 11.87 -13.99
C LEU A 780 21.44 10.64 -13.09
N GLY A 781 21.90 9.51 -13.64
CA GLY A 781 22.05 8.23 -12.93
C GLY A 781 20.72 7.63 -12.48
N MET A 782 19.66 7.81 -13.28
CA MET A 782 18.27 7.45 -12.94
C MET A 782 17.53 6.89 -14.14
N TYR A 783 16.53 6.05 -13.89
CA TYR A 783 15.53 5.64 -14.89
C TYR A 783 14.32 6.60 -14.86
N PHE A 784 13.80 6.92 -16.04
CA PHE A 784 12.65 7.78 -16.27
C PHE A 784 11.67 7.10 -17.22
N ASP A 785 10.39 7.43 -17.14
CA ASP A 785 9.37 6.89 -18.06
C ASP A 785 9.59 7.42 -19.48
N TYR A 786 9.33 6.59 -20.49
CA TYR A 786 9.45 6.99 -21.89
C TYR A 786 8.07 7.32 -22.49
N ASP A 787 7.89 8.55 -22.94
CA ASP A 787 6.68 8.99 -23.65
C ASP A 787 6.73 8.44 -25.09
N THR A 788 5.89 7.43 -25.37
CA THR A 788 5.85 6.76 -26.69
C THR A 788 5.23 7.61 -27.80
N LYS A 789 4.58 8.71 -27.45
CA LYS A 789 3.86 9.61 -28.38
C LYS A 789 4.63 10.89 -28.66
N ALA A 790 5.35 11.41 -27.68
CA ALA A 790 6.32 12.50 -27.85
C ALA A 790 7.76 12.01 -28.04
N GLU A 791 7.97 10.68 -28.09
CA GLU A 791 9.20 9.94 -28.38
C GLU A 791 10.41 10.34 -27.51
N ARG A 792 10.18 10.65 -26.22
CA ARG A 792 11.18 11.24 -25.31
C ARG A 792 10.99 10.84 -23.85
N GLN A 793 12.04 10.96 -23.06
CA GLN A 793 11.98 10.75 -21.60
C GLN A 793 11.11 11.81 -20.90
N ALA A 794 10.20 11.34 -20.05
CA ALA A 794 9.44 12.14 -19.10
C ALA A 794 10.25 12.27 -17.81
N ARG A 795 10.89 13.43 -17.61
CA ARG A 795 11.83 13.71 -16.49
C ARG A 795 11.13 13.93 -15.14
N TYR A 796 10.31 12.96 -14.71
CA TYR A 796 9.73 12.94 -13.37
C TYR A 796 10.53 11.96 -12.50
N GLU A 797 11.14 12.46 -11.44
CA GLU A 797 11.96 11.65 -10.53
C GLU A 797 11.05 10.87 -9.56
N SER A 798 10.76 9.62 -9.91
CA SER A 798 9.96 8.70 -9.10
C SER A 798 10.80 7.59 -8.49
N VAL A 799 10.40 7.12 -7.31
CA VAL A 799 11.04 5.98 -6.62
C VAL A 799 10.96 4.66 -7.40
N THR A 800 10.06 4.56 -8.39
CA THR A 800 10.02 3.42 -9.32
C THR A 800 11.30 3.27 -10.16
N THR A 801 12.18 4.29 -10.19
CA THR A 801 13.57 4.16 -10.68
C THR A 801 14.39 3.08 -9.98
N LEU A 802 13.96 2.56 -8.81
CA LEU A 802 14.61 1.48 -8.08
C LEU A 802 14.03 0.09 -8.43
N TRP A 803 12.91 0.00 -9.15
CA TRP A 803 12.29 -1.28 -9.51
C TRP A 803 13.14 -2.13 -10.48
N PRO A 804 14.01 -1.57 -11.34
CA PRO A 804 15.04 -2.33 -12.06
C PRO A 804 16.00 -3.12 -11.16
N LEU A 805 16.20 -2.69 -9.90
CA LEU A 805 16.98 -3.43 -8.90
C LEU A 805 16.20 -4.62 -8.33
N TRP A 806 14.92 -4.42 -8.04
CA TRP A 806 14.04 -5.54 -7.63
C TRP A 806 13.96 -6.60 -8.74
N ALA A 807 13.72 -6.16 -9.98
CA ALA A 807 13.60 -7.03 -11.14
C ALA A 807 14.92 -7.76 -11.47
N GLY A 808 16.08 -7.14 -11.18
CA GLY A 808 17.39 -7.65 -11.56
C GLY A 808 17.73 -7.36 -13.03
N SER A 809 17.27 -6.23 -13.57
CA SER A 809 17.53 -5.78 -14.95
C SER A 809 18.67 -4.76 -15.05
N ALA A 810 18.89 -3.96 -14.00
CA ALA A 810 19.97 -2.97 -13.97
C ALA A 810 21.36 -3.63 -13.89
N SER A 811 22.37 -2.96 -14.43
CA SER A 811 23.77 -3.31 -14.20
C SER A 811 24.24 -2.87 -12.81
N GLU A 812 25.36 -3.43 -12.34
CA GLU A 812 26.02 -3.02 -11.09
C GLU A 812 26.39 -1.52 -11.11
N GLU A 813 26.82 -0.99 -12.25
CA GLU A 813 27.13 0.45 -12.42
C GLU A 813 25.87 1.31 -12.29
N GLN A 814 24.75 0.88 -12.89
CA GLN A 814 23.46 1.56 -12.75
C GLN A 814 22.96 1.52 -11.30
N ALA A 815 23.11 0.39 -10.60
CA ALA A 815 22.77 0.28 -9.18
C ALA A 815 23.59 1.25 -8.29
N ILE A 816 24.90 1.34 -8.54
CA ILE A 816 25.79 2.30 -7.86
C ILE A 816 25.37 3.75 -8.18
N LYS A 817 25.09 4.08 -9.44
CA LYS A 817 24.60 5.40 -9.85
C LYS A 817 23.25 5.75 -9.21
N LEU A 818 22.32 4.80 -9.10
CA LEU A 818 21.03 4.97 -8.41
C LEU A 818 21.21 5.25 -6.91
N VAL A 819 22.11 4.55 -6.23
CA VAL A 819 22.42 4.78 -4.81
C VAL A 819 23.05 6.17 -4.58
N HIS A 820 23.89 6.64 -5.51
CA HIS A 820 24.52 7.96 -5.37
C HIS A 820 23.62 9.13 -5.80
N ASN A 821 22.78 8.96 -6.82
CA ASN A 821 22.06 10.08 -7.44
C ASN A 821 20.55 10.09 -7.19
N ALA A 822 19.90 8.92 -7.12
CA ALA A 822 18.46 8.81 -6.89
C ALA A 822 18.13 8.81 -5.41
N LEU A 823 18.81 7.95 -4.64
CA LEU A 823 18.48 7.70 -3.23
C LEU A 823 18.54 8.96 -2.35
N PRO A 824 19.54 9.87 -2.45
CA PRO A 824 19.58 11.08 -1.62
C PRO A 824 18.47 12.10 -1.92
N LYS A 825 17.74 11.97 -3.03
CA LYS A 825 16.59 12.82 -3.38
C LYS A 825 15.26 12.27 -2.86
N LEU A 826 15.23 10.97 -2.53
CA LEU A 826 14.02 10.22 -2.19
C LEU A 826 14.01 9.76 -0.72
N GLU A 827 15.17 9.60 -0.09
CA GLU A 827 15.29 9.23 1.32
C GLU A 827 15.00 10.42 2.25
N VAL A 828 13.87 10.35 2.96
CA VAL A 828 13.39 11.36 3.92
C VAL A 828 13.43 10.80 5.35
N ALA A 829 12.77 11.45 6.32
CA ALA A 829 12.82 11.02 7.73
C ALA A 829 12.35 9.57 7.92
N GLY A 830 11.18 9.22 7.39
CA GLY A 830 10.47 7.95 7.59
C GLY A 830 10.62 6.89 6.51
N GLY A 831 11.36 7.13 5.42
CA GLY A 831 11.51 6.15 4.33
C GLY A 831 11.80 6.80 2.98
N LEU A 832 11.23 6.24 1.92
CA LEU A 832 11.27 6.77 0.55
C LEU A 832 9.94 7.43 0.16
N VAL A 833 9.98 8.69 -0.27
CA VAL A 833 8.83 9.35 -0.92
C VAL A 833 8.60 8.80 -2.33
N SER A 834 7.36 8.85 -2.82
CA SER A 834 6.99 8.32 -4.14
C SER A 834 7.60 9.09 -5.33
N GLY A 835 7.99 10.35 -5.12
CA GLY A 835 8.78 11.16 -6.06
C GLY A 835 9.36 12.40 -5.38
N THR A 836 10.21 13.15 -6.08
CA THR A 836 10.90 14.33 -5.49
C THR A 836 9.99 15.55 -5.41
N GLU A 837 10.25 16.46 -4.47
CA GLU A 837 9.47 17.70 -4.35
C GLU A 837 9.59 18.59 -5.61
N GLU A 838 10.77 18.61 -6.24
CA GLU A 838 10.99 19.32 -7.51
C GLU A 838 10.12 18.75 -8.64
N SER A 839 10.04 17.42 -8.73
CA SER A 839 9.19 16.73 -9.72
C SER A 839 7.69 16.93 -9.45
N ARG A 840 7.26 16.84 -8.18
CA ARG A 840 5.90 17.22 -7.76
C ARG A 840 5.62 18.67 -8.16
N GLY A 841 6.58 19.58 -8.02
CA GLY A 841 6.45 21.00 -8.31
C GLY A 841 5.59 21.74 -7.30
N ILE A 842 5.14 22.95 -7.64
CA ILE A 842 4.36 23.83 -6.74
C ILE A 842 2.91 23.36 -6.62
N ILE A 843 2.39 23.34 -5.39
CA ILE A 843 0.99 23.05 -5.06
C ILE A 843 0.19 24.35 -4.93
N SER A 844 -1.06 24.34 -5.41
CA SER A 844 -2.00 25.47 -5.32
C SER A 844 -3.45 24.96 -5.24
N LEU A 845 -4.44 25.86 -5.17
CA LEU A 845 -5.86 25.46 -5.24
C LEU A 845 -6.23 24.80 -6.57
N ASP A 846 -5.67 25.31 -7.69
CA ASP A 846 -5.87 24.74 -9.03
C ASP A 846 -5.00 23.48 -9.28
N ARG A 847 -4.04 23.21 -8.39
CA ARG A 847 -3.08 22.11 -8.47
C ARG A 847 -2.82 21.52 -7.06
N PRO A 848 -3.82 20.87 -6.45
CA PRO A 848 -3.72 20.33 -5.09
C PRO A 848 -2.70 19.18 -5.01
N ASN A 849 -2.27 18.80 -3.81
CA ASN A 849 -1.35 17.67 -3.70
C ASN A 849 -2.04 16.34 -4.08
N ARG A 850 -1.27 15.41 -4.65
CA ARG A 850 -1.74 14.08 -5.05
C ARG A 850 -1.21 13.03 -4.10
N GLN A 851 -1.93 11.92 -3.93
CA GLN A 851 -1.59 10.96 -2.89
C GLN A 851 -0.35 10.10 -3.18
N TRP A 852 0.02 9.88 -4.45
CA TRP A 852 1.24 9.18 -4.86
C TRP A 852 2.42 10.12 -5.19
N ASP A 853 2.44 11.33 -4.61
CA ASP A 853 3.52 12.31 -4.74
C ASP A 853 4.08 12.74 -3.37
N TYR A 854 5.20 13.49 -3.37
CA TYR A 854 5.81 14.10 -2.18
C TYR A 854 4.77 14.91 -1.36
N PRO A 855 4.72 14.79 -0.02
CA PRO A 855 5.67 14.12 0.87
C PRO A 855 5.33 12.65 1.21
N TYR A 856 4.39 12.05 0.49
CA TYR A 856 3.83 10.75 0.86
C TYR A 856 4.72 9.58 0.46
N ALA A 857 4.63 8.53 1.26
CA ALA A 857 5.38 7.29 1.12
C ALA A 857 4.47 6.09 1.37
N TRP A 858 4.62 5.07 0.53
CA TRP A 858 3.71 3.93 0.45
C TRP A 858 4.46 2.60 0.63
N PRO A 859 3.85 1.59 1.27
CA PRO A 859 4.48 0.30 1.55
C PRO A 859 5.12 -0.41 0.33
N PRO A 860 4.48 -0.47 -0.87
CA PRO A 860 5.08 -1.07 -2.06
C PRO A 860 6.44 -0.50 -2.41
N HIS A 861 6.60 0.82 -2.35
CA HIS A 861 7.84 1.51 -2.72
C HIS A 861 9.00 1.17 -1.79
N GLN A 862 8.70 0.94 -0.51
CA GLN A 862 9.73 0.57 0.47
C GLN A 862 10.16 -0.88 0.27
N ILE A 863 9.20 -1.82 0.21
CA ILE A 863 9.47 -3.26 0.01
C ILE A 863 10.29 -3.47 -1.26
N MET A 864 9.86 -2.93 -2.39
CA MET A 864 10.55 -3.06 -3.68
C MET A 864 11.98 -2.50 -3.61
N ALA A 865 12.20 -1.39 -2.89
CA ALA A 865 13.53 -0.81 -2.72
C ALA A 865 14.44 -1.61 -1.78
N TRP A 866 13.95 -2.09 -0.62
CA TRP A 866 14.79 -2.89 0.29
C TRP A 866 15.24 -4.20 -0.37
N VAL A 867 14.28 -4.88 -1.01
CA VAL A 867 14.48 -6.13 -1.73
C VAL A 867 15.41 -5.89 -2.94
N GLY A 868 15.17 -4.85 -3.74
CA GLY A 868 16.08 -4.48 -4.83
C GLY A 868 17.50 -4.11 -4.40
N LEU A 869 17.68 -3.44 -3.26
CA LEU A 869 19.00 -3.08 -2.74
C LEU A 869 19.77 -4.31 -2.24
N GLU A 870 19.12 -5.20 -1.48
CA GLU A 870 19.75 -6.45 -1.00
C GLU A 870 20.21 -7.33 -2.17
N ARG A 871 19.45 -7.39 -3.27
CA ARG A 871 19.81 -8.14 -4.49
C ARG A 871 21.14 -7.74 -5.11
N TYR A 872 21.58 -6.50 -4.90
CA TYR A 872 22.85 -5.95 -5.37
C TYR A 872 23.89 -5.84 -4.24
N GLY A 873 23.67 -6.49 -3.09
CA GLY A 873 24.57 -6.49 -1.93
C GLY A 873 24.59 -5.19 -1.12
N LEU A 874 23.59 -4.32 -1.31
CA LEU A 874 23.53 -2.99 -0.70
C LEU A 874 22.80 -3.02 0.66
N ASP A 875 23.00 -4.10 1.43
CA ASP A 875 22.36 -4.42 2.72
C ASP A 875 22.24 -3.20 3.65
N GLN A 876 23.31 -2.40 3.75
CA GLN A 876 23.36 -1.22 4.64
C GLN A 876 22.34 -0.15 4.26
N HIS A 877 22.02 -0.01 2.97
CA HIS A 877 20.98 0.91 2.49
C HIS A 877 19.59 0.32 2.73
N ALA A 878 19.39 -0.98 2.45
CA ALA A 878 18.14 -1.68 2.73
C ALA A 878 17.77 -1.60 4.23
N SER A 879 18.69 -1.96 5.13
CA SER A 879 18.50 -1.86 6.58
C SER A 879 18.30 -0.43 7.07
N ARG A 880 18.95 0.58 6.46
CA ARG A 880 18.74 2.00 6.83
C ARG A 880 17.32 2.46 6.50
N LEU A 881 16.85 2.14 5.30
CA LEU A 881 15.49 2.50 4.85
C LEU A 881 14.42 1.74 5.62
N ALA A 882 14.63 0.44 5.87
CA ALA A 882 13.74 -0.35 6.71
C ALA A 882 13.70 0.19 8.15
N TYR A 883 14.84 0.59 8.74
CA TYR A 883 14.85 1.20 10.07
C TYR A 883 13.97 2.46 10.11
N ARG A 884 14.08 3.36 9.13
CA ARG A 884 13.25 4.58 9.05
C ARG A 884 11.76 4.27 9.02
N TRP A 885 11.37 3.30 8.20
CA TRP A 885 9.98 2.90 8.02
C TRP A 885 9.40 2.22 9.25
N ILE A 886 10.10 1.21 9.79
CA ILE A 886 9.71 0.51 11.00
C ILE A 886 9.70 1.48 12.20
N TYR A 887 10.60 2.46 12.27
CA TYR A 887 10.54 3.55 13.25
C TYR A 887 9.27 4.39 13.11
N MET A 888 8.96 4.91 11.92
CA MET A 888 7.77 5.74 11.67
C MET A 888 6.47 4.99 12.02
N MET A 889 6.36 3.73 11.59
CA MET A 889 5.22 2.87 11.96
C MET A 889 5.13 2.63 13.46
N THR A 890 6.25 2.32 14.13
CA THR A 890 6.26 2.03 15.58
C THR A 890 5.94 3.29 16.39
N LEU A 891 6.45 4.46 15.98
CA LEU A 891 6.12 5.75 16.58
C LEU A 891 4.61 6.02 16.47
N SER A 892 4.03 5.87 15.28
CA SER A 892 2.59 6.08 15.09
C SER A 892 1.75 5.10 15.90
N PHE A 893 2.15 3.83 15.96
CA PHE A 893 1.49 2.80 16.78
C PHE A 893 1.53 3.12 18.28
N VAL A 894 2.66 3.63 18.79
CA VAL A 894 2.85 4.02 20.20
C VAL A 894 2.07 5.27 20.58
N ASP A 895 2.08 6.30 19.72
CA ASP A 895 1.57 7.63 20.04
C ASP A 895 0.08 7.83 19.75
N PHE A 896 -0.51 6.99 18.88
CA PHE A 896 -1.90 7.12 18.41
C PHE A 896 -2.66 5.79 18.51
N ASN A 897 -2.81 5.30 19.74
CA ASN A 897 -3.69 4.17 20.10
C ASN A 897 -3.56 2.90 19.21
N GLY A 898 -2.35 2.59 18.73
CA GLY A 898 -2.10 1.41 17.89
C GLY A 898 -2.45 1.56 16.41
N ILE A 899 -2.68 2.78 15.90
CA ILE A 899 -3.08 3.04 14.50
C ILE A 899 -2.11 2.42 13.47
N VAL A 900 -2.66 1.84 12.41
CA VAL A 900 -1.92 1.31 11.26
C VAL A 900 -2.64 1.74 9.97
N PRO A 901 -2.23 2.87 9.36
CA PRO A 901 -2.93 3.48 8.23
C PRO A 901 -2.61 2.83 6.88
N GLU A 902 -3.29 3.27 5.83
CA GLU A 902 -3.00 2.93 4.43
C GLU A 902 -1.65 3.47 3.94
N LYS A 903 -1.32 4.73 4.30
CA LYS A 903 -0.12 5.48 3.85
C LYS A 903 0.39 6.45 4.91
N PHE A 904 1.57 7.05 4.69
CA PHE A 904 2.19 8.01 5.60
C PHE A 904 2.74 9.25 4.87
N ASP A 905 2.78 10.39 5.57
CA ASP A 905 3.74 11.45 5.30
C ASP A 905 5.08 11.07 5.94
N ALA A 906 6.07 10.75 5.11
CA ALA A 906 7.39 10.32 5.58
C ALA A 906 8.39 11.47 5.79
N VAL A 907 8.00 12.71 5.49
CA VAL A 907 8.78 13.91 5.81
C VAL A 907 8.47 14.34 7.25
N GLU A 908 7.19 14.43 7.60
CA GLU A 908 6.69 14.88 8.91
C GLU A 908 6.37 13.72 9.89
N LEU A 909 6.66 12.47 9.49
CA LEU A 909 6.46 11.23 10.27
C LEU A 909 5.00 11.05 10.76
N SER A 910 4.04 11.34 9.89
CA SER A 910 2.64 11.52 10.26
C SER A 910 1.70 10.56 9.51
N HIS A 911 0.75 9.97 10.24
CA HIS A 911 -0.39 9.25 9.65
C HIS A 911 -1.51 10.21 9.20
N MET A 912 -1.47 11.49 9.59
CA MET A 912 -2.42 12.49 9.10
C MET A 912 -2.07 12.83 7.66
N VAL A 913 -2.87 12.32 6.72
CA VAL A 913 -2.72 12.52 5.27
C VAL A 913 -4.08 12.92 4.71
N ASP A 914 -4.23 14.21 4.40
CA ASP A 914 -5.49 14.82 3.94
C ASP A 914 -5.59 14.92 2.41
N ALA A 915 -4.73 14.21 1.67
CA ALA A 915 -4.71 14.22 0.21
C ALA A 915 -5.86 13.38 -0.37
N GLU A 916 -6.55 13.93 -1.38
CA GLU A 916 -7.66 13.30 -2.10
C GLU A 916 -8.80 12.86 -1.16
N TYR A 917 -9.01 11.56 -0.93
CA TYR A 917 -10.02 11.03 0.01
C TYR A 917 -9.50 10.84 1.45
N GLY A 918 -8.31 11.37 1.74
CA GLY A 918 -7.63 11.21 3.03
C GLY A 918 -6.99 9.83 3.21
N ASN A 919 -6.63 9.50 4.45
CA ASN A 919 -6.02 8.23 4.83
C ASN A 919 -7.06 7.19 5.26
N GLN A 920 -6.90 5.93 4.87
CA GLN A 920 -7.77 4.82 5.33
C GLN A 920 -7.15 4.10 6.54
N GLY A 921 -7.97 3.37 7.30
CA GLY A 921 -7.54 2.64 8.52
C GLY A 921 -7.41 3.50 9.78
N THR A 922 -7.82 4.77 9.72
CA THR A 922 -7.67 5.76 10.81
C THR A 922 -8.91 5.90 11.70
N ASP A 923 -10.13 5.81 11.12
CA ASP A 923 -11.39 5.79 11.87
C ASP A 923 -11.63 4.41 12.49
N PHE A 924 -11.34 4.30 13.78
CA PHE A 924 -11.70 3.16 14.62
C PHE A 924 -11.97 3.63 16.06
N ARG A 925 -12.67 2.80 16.85
CA ARG A 925 -12.92 3.08 18.27
C ARG A 925 -12.28 2.00 19.15
N TYR A 926 -11.57 2.42 20.18
CA TYR A 926 -10.86 1.62 21.17
C TYR A 926 -9.71 0.74 20.66
N VAL A 927 -9.91 -0.06 19.61
CA VAL A 927 -9.00 -1.10 19.12
C VAL A 927 -9.02 -1.15 17.59
N PRO A 928 -7.88 -0.97 16.91
CA PRO A 928 -7.75 -1.24 15.48
C PRO A 928 -7.80 -2.77 15.26
N ARG A 929 -8.62 -3.23 14.31
CA ARG A 929 -8.92 -4.67 14.14
C ARG A 929 -8.14 -5.36 13.03
N GLU A 930 -7.68 -4.60 12.05
CA GLU A 930 -7.14 -5.13 10.80
C GLU A 930 -5.96 -4.33 10.19
N GLY A 931 -5.78 -3.06 10.59
CA GLY A 931 -4.77 -2.19 10.00
C GLY A 931 -4.99 -1.99 8.49
N PHE A 932 -3.94 -2.16 7.69
CA PHE A 932 -4.05 -2.20 6.23
C PHE A 932 -3.06 -3.24 5.67
N GLY A 933 -3.49 -4.06 4.71
CA GLY A 933 -2.80 -5.27 4.27
C GLY A 933 -1.33 -5.08 3.88
N TRP A 934 -1.01 -4.14 2.98
CA TRP A 934 0.38 -3.88 2.59
C TRP A 934 1.24 -3.23 3.69
N MET A 935 0.61 -2.63 4.70
CA MET A 935 1.26 -1.90 5.80
C MET A 935 1.68 -2.92 6.86
N ASN A 936 0.75 -3.82 7.18
CA ASN A 936 1.00 -5.05 7.93
C ASN A 936 2.16 -5.85 7.31
N ALA A 937 2.15 -6.03 5.98
CA ALA A 937 3.23 -6.71 5.28
C ALA A 937 4.57 -5.97 5.36
N ALA A 938 4.62 -4.66 5.09
CA ALA A 938 5.85 -3.88 5.18
C ALA A 938 6.44 -3.85 6.60
N TYR A 939 5.62 -4.01 7.64
CA TYR A 939 6.13 -4.20 8.99
C TYR A 939 6.85 -5.54 9.15
N GLN A 940 6.19 -6.66 8.83
CA GLN A 940 6.76 -8.00 8.98
C GLN A 940 7.98 -8.22 8.07
N VAL A 941 7.92 -7.74 6.82
CA VAL A 941 9.01 -7.76 5.85
C VAL A 941 10.15 -6.85 6.29
N GLY A 942 9.87 -5.58 6.61
CA GLY A 942 10.88 -4.60 6.99
C GLY A 942 11.66 -5.02 8.23
N LEU A 943 11.00 -5.66 9.20
CA LEU A 943 11.65 -6.25 10.37
C LEU A 943 12.77 -7.24 10.03
N GLN A 944 12.69 -7.99 8.92
CA GLN A 944 13.75 -8.94 8.54
C GLN A 944 15.08 -8.22 8.24
N PHE A 945 15.01 -7.03 7.64
CA PHE A 945 16.16 -6.17 7.38
C PHE A 945 16.74 -5.50 8.65
N LEU A 946 16.10 -5.62 9.83
CA LEU A 946 16.58 -5.04 11.09
C LEU A 946 17.30 -6.08 11.96
N SER A 947 18.57 -5.81 12.24
CA SER A 947 19.36 -6.52 13.27
C SER A 947 18.73 -6.44 14.67
N VAL A 948 19.10 -7.36 15.57
CA VAL A 948 18.62 -7.37 16.97
C VAL A 948 18.87 -6.03 17.69
N GLY A 949 19.99 -5.37 17.41
CA GLY A 949 20.29 -4.03 17.94
C GLY A 949 19.33 -2.96 17.40
N MET A 950 19.05 -2.98 16.09
CA MET A 950 18.09 -2.08 15.45
C MET A 950 16.67 -2.28 15.97
N ARG A 951 16.20 -3.53 16.09
CA ARG A 951 14.86 -3.85 16.63
C ARG A 951 14.69 -3.32 18.07
N ARG A 952 15.72 -3.46 18.91
CA ARG A 952 15.73 -2.88 20.28
C ARG A 952 15.73 -1.36 20.30
N ALA A 953 16.43 -0.72 19.36
CA ALA A 953 16.44 0.74 19.26
C ALA A 953 15.07 1.30 18.81
N VAL A 954 14.42 0.67 17.83
CA VAL A 954 13.06 1.06 17.41
C VAL A 954 12.02 0.75 18.49
N ALA A 955 12.13 -0.37 19.22
CA ALA A 955 11.30 -0.68 20.38
C ALA A 955 11.38 0.40 21.48
N ALA A 956 12.55 1.01 21.65
CA ALA A 956 12.78 2.15 22.54
C ALA A 956 12.48 3.53 21.89
N CYS A 957 11.87 3.54 20.70
CA CYS A 957 11.56 4.73 19.90
C CYS A 957 12.77 5.65 19.63
N VAL A 958 13.97 5.08 19.47
CA VAL A 958 15.18 5.83 19.11
C VAL A 958 15.11 6.26 17.63
N PRO A 959 15.12 7.57 17.32
CA PRO A 959 14.94 8.03 15.95
C PRO A 959 16.14 7.73 15.05
N PRO A 960 15.93 7.61 13.72
CA PRO A 960 16.99 7.22 12.77
C PRO A 960 18.22 8.12 12.82
N TRP A 961 18.05 9.43 13.01
CA TRP A 961 19.17 10.37 13.07
C TRP A 961 20.02 10.21 14.34
N VAL A 962 19.44 9.78 15.46
CA VAL A 962 20.21 9.43 16.67
C VAL A 962 20.89 8.07 16.48
N PHE A 963 20.19 7.07 15.94
CA PHE A 963 20.75 5.72 15.77
C PHE A 963 21.90 5.67 14.75
N PHE A 964 21.79 6.39 13.63
CA PHE A 964 22.79 6.44 12.57
C PHE A 964 23.74 7.65 12.66
N ASN A 965 23.64 8.48 13.71
CA ASN A 965 24.42 9.72 13.90
C ASN A 965 24.38 10.66 12.66
N LEU A 966 23.15 10.96 12.21
CA LEU A 966 22.84 11.88 11.11
C LEU A 966 22.37 13.23 11.68
N PRO A 967 22.37 14.33 10.89
CA PRO A 967 21.65 15.53 11.27
C PRO A 967 20.15 15.22 11.52
N ALA A 968 19.56 15.86 12.53
CA ALA A 968 18.13 15.80 12.76
C ALA A 968 17.39 16.53 11.63
N PRO A 969 16.27 16.00 11.10
CA PRO A 969 15.40 16.74 10.20
C PRO A 969 14.80 17.98 10.89
N ASP A 970 14.53 19.03 10.12
CA ASP A 970 13.55 20.04 10.55
C ASP A 970 12.14 19.49 10.32
N PHE A 971 11.22 19.79 11.24
CA PHE A 971 9.83 19.34 11.23
C PHE A 971 8.91 20.56 11.34
N PRO A 972 8.68 21.30 10.23
CA PRO A 972 7.84 22.50 10.23
C PRO A 972 6.46 22.28 10.87
N SER A 973 5.81 21.15 10.60
CA SER A 973 4.50 20.81 11.17
C SER A 973 4.57 20.50 12.66
N ALA A 974 5.66 19.89 13.16
CA ALA A 974 5.85 19.67 14.58
C ALA A 974 6.07 20.99 15.34
N ARG A 975 6.81 21.94 14.74
CA ARG A 975 6.98 23.29 15.29
C ARG A 975 5.64 24.06 15.35
N LEU A 976 4.82 23.94 14.31
CA LEU A 976 3.47 24.52 14.29
C LEU A 976 2.55 23.87 15.34
N ARG A 977 2.45 22.53 15.37
CA ARG A 977 1.67 21.80 16.39
C ARG A 977 2.12 22.12 17.82
N ARG A 978 3.43 22.31 18.05
CA ARG A 978 3.96 22.76 19.35
C ARG A 978 3.43 24.14 19.72
N ALA A 979 3.53 25.12 18.83
CA ALA A 979 3.01 26.48 19.08
C ALA A 979 1.48 26.50 19.27
N GLU A 980 0.73 25.70 18.51
CA GLU A 980 -0.72 25.54 18.69
C GLU A 980 -1.06 24.88 20.03
N ARG A 981 -0.31 23.86 20.45
CA ARG A 981 -0.51 23.19 21.74
C ARG A 981 -0.18 24.14 22.90
N GLU A 982 0.95 24.85 22.84
CA GLU A 982 1.33 25.87 23.83
C GLU A 982 0.27 26.98 23.91
N ALA A 983 -0.33 27.38 22.78
CA ALA A 983 -1.45 28.32 22.76
C ALA A 983 -2.76 27.73 23.37
N ARG A 984 -3.07 26.45 23.12
CA ARG A 984 -4.22 25.76 23.74
C ARG A 984 -4.05 25.58 25.25
N GLU A 985 -2.86 25.21 25.70
CA GLU A 985 -2.53 25.06 27.12
C GLU A 985 -2.56 26.43 27.83
N ALA A 986 -2.02 27.49 27.21
CA ALA A 986 -2.14 28.85 27.70
C ALA A 986 -3.60 29.32 27.79
N ALA A 987 -4.44 29.00 26.79
CA ALA A 987 -5.87 29.32 26.81
C ALA A 987 -6.65 28.53 27.87
N ALA A 988 -6.31 27.25 28.11
CA ALA A 988 -6.90 26.42 29.15
C ALA A 988 -6.51 26.88 30.57
N ALA A 989 -5.27 27.32 30.76
CA ALA A 989 -4.85 27.96 32.00
C ALA A 989 -5.53 29.33 32.20
N ALA A 990 -5.66 30.14 31.14
CA ALA A 990 -6.34 31.43 31.19
C ALA A 990 -7.85 31.33 31.45
N SER A 991 -8.49 30.20 31.11
CA SER A 991 -9.92 29.94 31.39
C SER A 991 -10.18 29.38 32.80
N GLY A 992 -9.15 29.33 33.67
CA GLY A 992 -9.26 28.88 35.06
C GLY A 992 -9.51 27.38 35.23
N HIS A 993 -9.40 26.58 34.16
CA HIS A 993 -9.57 25.12 34.18
C HIS A 993 -8.24 24.35 34.09
N GLY A 994 -7.15 25.03 33.74
CA GLY A 994 -5.77 24.54 33.91
C GLY A 994 -5.08 25.20 35.09
N GLY A 995 -4.29 24.44 35.84
CA GLY A 995 -3.36 25.00 36.82
C GLY A 995 -2.33 25.92 36.14
N THR A 996 -1.74 26.85 36.89
CA THR A 996 -0.83 27.85 36.34
C THR A 996 0.29 27.21 35.50
N PRO A 997 0.62 27.75 34.30
CA PRO A 997 1.68 27.18 33.48
C PRO A 997 2.98 27.16 34.28
N LYS A 998 3.58 25.98 34.40
CA LYS A 998 4.96 25.91 34.90
C LYS A 998 5.84 26.59 33.86
N ALA A 999 6.62 27.57 34.31
CA ALA A 999 7.81 27.95 33.57
C ALA A 999 8.74 26.73 33.55
N GLU A 1000 8.71 25.97 32.47
CA GLU A 1000 9.76 25.01 32.19
C GLU A 1000 11.05 25.81 32.01
N VAL A 1001 11.96 25.69 32.98
CA VAL A 1001 13.31 26.22 32.86
C VAL A 1001 14.10 25.29 31.92
N HIS A 1002 13.68 25.29 30.65
CA HIS A 1002 14.55 24.98 29.55
C HIS A 1002 15.67 26.02 29.59
N ASN A 1003 16.83 25.60 30.09
CA ASN A 1003 18.07 26.31 29.83
C ASN A 1003 18.33 26.20 28.32
N GLU A 1004 17.87 27.20 27.56
CA GLU A 1004 18.35 27.41 26.19
C GLU A 1004 19.88 27.50 26.23
N PRO A 1005 20.59 26.91 25.26
CA PRO A 1005 22.03 27.13 25.16
C PRO A 1005 22.26 28.65 25.00
N PRO A 1006 23.20 29.25 25.77
CA PRO A 1006 23.40 30.69 25.75
C PRO A 1006 23.70 31.15 24.32
N SER A 1007 23.11 32.27 23.91
CA SER A 1007 23.31 32.84 22.59
C SER A 1007 24.81 33.05 22.33
N LEU A 1008 25.24 33.08 21.06
CA LEU A 1008 26.65 33.23 20.72
C LEU A 1008 27.28 34.47 21.40
N GLU A 1009 26.50 35.54 21.54
CA GLU A 1009 26.91 36.77 22.25
C GLU A 1009 27.03 36.57 23.77
N GLN A 1010 26.10 35.83 24.40
CA GLN A 1010 26.17 35.47 25.82
C GLN A 1010 27.36 34.53 26.11
N ALA A 1011 27.61 33.55 25.24
CA ALA A 1011 28.77 32.65 25.34
C ALA A 1011 30.09 33.41 25.18
N ILE A 1012 30.17 34.36 24.23
CA ILE A 1012 31.33 35.25 24.07
C ILE A 1012 31.49 36.20 25.28
N ALA A 1013 30.39 36.68 25.88
CA ALA A 1013 30.44 37.49 27.08
C ALA A 1013 30.95 36.70 28.30
N ALA A 1014 30.49 35.46 28.49
CA ALA A 1014 30.98 34.56 29.53
C ALA A 1014 32.47 34.24 29.36
N LEU A 1015 32.89 33.88 28.14
CA LEU A 1015 34.31 33.64 27.82
C LEU A 1015 35.19 34.87 28.07
N LYS A 1016 34.70 36.08 27.75
CA LYS A 1016 35.42 37.33 28.09
C LYS A 1016 35.50 37.59 29.59
N LEU A 1017 34.48 37.22 30.35
CA LEU A 1017 34.46 37.38 31.81
C LEU A 1017 35.41 36.40 32.52
N ASP A 1018 35.50 35.16 32.03
CA ASP A 1018 36.42 34.14 32.57
C ASP A 1018 37.86 34.32 32.06
N LEU A 1019 38.08 35.03 30.94
CA LEU A 1019 39.40 35.55 30.52
C LEU A 1019 39.83 36.83 31.26
N GLN A 1020 39.01 37.34 32.19
CA GLN A 1020 39.31 38.50 33.04
C GLN A 1020 39.43 38.14 34.53
N LYS A 1021 39.49 36.84 34.85
CA LYS A 1021 39.72 36.28 36.20
C LYS A 1021 41.09 35.59 36.27
#